data_AF-A0AA95K9S8-F1
#
_entry.id   AF-A0AA95K9S8-F1
#
_cell.length_a   1.000
_cell.length_b   1.000
_cell.length_c   1.000
_cell.angle_alpha   90.00
_cell.angle_beta   90.00
_cell.angle_gamma   90.00
#
_symmetry.space_group_name_H-M   'P 1'
#
loop_
_entity.id
_entity.type
_entity.pdbx_description
1 polymer ?
#
loop_
_entity_poly.entity_id
_entity_poly.type
_entity_poly.pdbx_seq_one_letter_code
_entity_poly.pdbx_strand_id
1 'polypeptide(L)'
;MEPIPGAVITELDLRQHKLTFDSQYLYRNDPTNTVGSGRSDYFFFWPNRDVNRDKSQAINIRNGLGYQSSQSNFKPGDNILVLPGTPVTYLDYVYMILPFVTARYDRGFDILRKLEEDGRFDFDFYAFPGERAIYRIIPDYVATPIKVILDDRDRDLVIPALPKDFQRYISYQLVGGEGEYRISLAKEASITLLSDHANTRWVLDARYLNPGTNMQFNRVDNDLYIDNVTITLPKNAKQITVINKQGTFIFDEKNQQMRLANVDGSHFNNRDSLDKYLKMLANSESLSSAFVIINHYQPEAGKGEVGRAYYETARSRMIYTNLPVAADFLSQAVLAKVEGDKAWFYRDTAIWQVEISTGQLLRQYLPFSFPAASKAAITSYTIQENGQLLFVINQDDGMRCVYTVEDAALNLVAIYGSKDLLNQLDNFKQLIDFTGQNKNTATLLLSEATQFSNSSPIKIDTISKLISTAELVPSRVAEVLYLSGYIDKQKQHYWLIPTANHGSKVIRLNLPTLVQQEEVPLPNDDTIANQSLSLAPLSEFILAATTMGESPGYYFYNLQKHTLYFQPDEGLSNNQAQLVATNIKTLFPINNKLFSLREDGIFSLLDNQGRNVLLGVSQDWLRQHSVDVTLELEKLIEMMPHSADHLMLQGLQDRDGNPIRGWYDSLAGRIVQGGSSLDANHDLVYLGLSKDRQEALIYDNDEQQQYRFLQPADVTLTPTENGLLISDIPTDPLWAAFA
;
A
#
# COMPACT_ATOMS: atom_id res chain seq x y z
N MET A 1 8.80 -21.10 -25.87
CA MET A 1 10.06 -21.84 -26.13
C MET A 1 9.94 -23.20 -25.45
N GLU A 2 10.30 -24.27 -26.15
CA GLU A 2 10.18 -25.64 -25.63
C GLU A 2 11.46 -26.46 -25.89
N PRO A 3 11.87 -27.33 -24.96
CA PRO A 3 12.96 -28.28 -25.15
C PRO A 3 12.64 -29.29 -26.25
N ILE A 4 13.67 -29.71 -26.98
CA ILE A 4 13.55 -30.83 -27.93
C ILE A 4 13.19 -32.09 -27.14
N PRO A 5 12.18 -32.88 -27.57
CA PRO A 5 11.82 -34.13 -26.92
C PRO A 5 13.03 -35.06 -26.77
N GLY A 6 13.24 -35.59 -25.56
CA GLY A 6 14.36 -36.47 -25.25
C GLY A 6 15.69 -35.76 -24.99
N ALA A 7 15.78 -34.43 -25.05
CA ALA A 7 16.97 -33.73 -24.60
C ALA A 7 17.03 -33.74 -23.06
N VAL A 8 18.15 -34.20 -22.50
CA VAL A 8 18.42 -34.14 -21.05
C VAL A 8 19.08 -32.80 -20.74
N ILE A 9 18.38 -31.97 -19.97
CA ILE A 9 18.79 -30.61 -19.62
C ILE A 9 18.76 -30.51 -18.10
N THR A 10 19.90 -30.17 -17.50
CA THR A 10 20.07 -30.11 -16.04
C THR A 10 20.15 -28.68 -15.52
N GLU A 11 20.53 -27.72 -16.37
CA GLU A 11 20.50 -26.29 -16.01
C GLU A 11 20.01 -25.42 -17.17
N LEU A 12 19.15 -24.46 -16.84
CA LEU A 12 18.68 -23.41 -17.73
C LEU A 12 18.92 -22.05 -17.06
N ASP A 13 19.89 -21.29 -17.56
CA ASP A 13 20.27 -19.97 -17.03
C ASP A 13 19.86 -18.85 -18.00
N LEU A 14 18.78 -18.13 -17.66
CA LEU A 14 18.29 -17.01 -18.45
C LEU A 14 19.13 -15.75 -18.26
N ARG A 15 19.85 -15.60 -17.14
CA ARG A 15 20.72 -14.44 -16.85
C ARG A 15 21.98 -14.48 -17.72
N GLN A 16 22.57 -15.67 -17.85
CA GLN A 16 23.76 -15.89 -18.68
C GLN A 16 23.44 -16.34 -20.10
N HIS A 17 22.17 -16.59 -20.43
CA HIS A 17 21.72 -17.09 -21.73
C HIS A 17 22.35 -18.45 -22.10
N LYS A 18 22.51 -19.33 -21.09
CA LYS A 18 23.19 -20.62 -21.19
C LYS A 18 22.28 -21.78 -20.78
N LEU A 19 22.46 -22.89 -21.46
CA LEU A 19 21.79 -24.14 -21.16
C LEU A 19 22.84 -25.23 -20.98
N THR A 20 22.75 -25.96 -19.88
CA THR A 20 23.61 -27.10 -19.56
C THR A 20 22.85 -28.38 -19.81
N PHE A 21 23.41 -29.19 -20.69
CA PHE A 21 22.92 -30.49 -21.04
C PHE A 21 23.65 -31.58 -20.25
N ASP A 22 22.89 -32.62 -19.96
CA ASP A 22 23.44 -33.94 -19.67
C ASP A 22 23.04 -34.88 -20.82
N SER A 23 23.12 -36.19 -20.61
CA SER A 23 22.99 -37.19 -21.66
C SER A 23 22.15 -38.36 -21.20
N GLN A 24 21.67 -39.14 -22.18
CA GLN A 24 21.45 -40.55 -21.96
C GLN A 24 22.78 -41.28 -22.01
N TYR A 25 22.93 -42.25 -21.12
CA TYR A 25 24.11 -43.08 -21.02
C TYR A 25 23.78 -44.47 -21.52
N LEU A 26 24.73 -45.11 -22.17
CA LEU A 26 24.62 -46.48 -22.63
C LEU A 26 25.59 -47.31 -21.82
N TYR A 27 25.12 -48.40 -21.20
CA TYR A 27 26.05 -49.29 -20.55
C TYR A 27 27.05 -49.84 -21.57
N ARG A 28 28.32 -49.94 -21.19
CA ARG A 28 29.33 -50.46 -22.12
C ARG A 28 29.32 -51.98 -22.08
N ASN A 29 29.87 -52.59 -23.12
CA ASN A 29 30.18 -54.01 -23.05
C ASN A 29 31.31 -54.28 -22.04
N ASP A 30 31.33 -55.50 -21.49
CA ASP A 30 32.35 -55.94 -20.53
C ASP A 30 33.78 -55.67 -21.06
N PRO A 31 34.58 -54.85 -20.34
CA PRO A 31 35.95 -54.51 -20.74
C PRO A 31 36.94 -55.68 -20.64
N THR A 32 36.60 -56.78 -19.97
CA THR A 32 37.50 -57.93 -19.76
C THR A 32 37.68 -58.78 -21.02
N ASN A 33 36.82 -58.61 -22.02
CA ASN A 33 36.91 -59.31 -23.31
C ASN A 33 37.63 -58.45 -24.36
N THR A 34 38.67 -59.02 -25.00
CA THR A 34 39.60 -58.28 -25.88
C THR A 34 39.50 -58.62 -27.37
N VAL A 35 38.55 -59.47 -27.78
CA VAL A 35 38.45 -59.96 -29.17
C VAL A 35 37.13 -59.51 -29.81
N GLY A 36 37.19 -58.80 -30.94
CA GLY A 36 36.04 -58.31 -31.73
C GLY A 36 35.39 -57.02 -31.20
N SER A 37 34.63 -56.33 -32.06
CA SER A 37 33.80 -55.15 -31.71
C SER A 37 32.62 -54.98 -32.67
N GLY A 38 31.64 -54.12 -32.39
CA GLY A 38 30.56 -53.79 -33.33
C GLY A 38 31.08 -53.28 -34.68
N ARG A 39 32.21 -52.58 -34.65
CA ARG A 39 32.95 -52.13 -35.84
C ARG A 39 33.64 -53.25 -36.62
N SER A 40 33.81 -54.44 -36.05
CA SER A 40 34.49 -55.59 -36.68
C SER A 40 33.92 -56.92 -36.21
N ASP A 41 33.34 -57.66 -37.15
CA ASP A 41 32.74 -58.97 -36.92
C ASP A 41 33.57 -59.92 -36.05
N TYR A 42 32.87 -60.69 -35.22
CA TYR A 42 33.42 -61.73 -34.37
C TYR A 42 33.51 -63.04 -35.17
N PHE A 43 34.73 -63.43 -35.56
CA PHE A 43 34.98 -64.68 -36.29
C PHE A 43 35.11 -65.92 -35.38
N PHE A 44 34.31 -66.00 -34.31
CA PHE A 44 34.23 -67.12 -33.37
C PHE A 44 32.82 -67.24 -32.76
N PHE A 45 32.56 -68.28 -31.96
CA PHE A 45 31.28 -68.41 -31.23
C PHE A 45 31.08 -67.21 -30.31
N TRP A 46 29.87 -66.63 -30.33
CA TRP A 46 29.55 -65.48 -29.48
C TRP A 46 29.87 -65.78 -28.00
N PRO A 47 30.77 -65.01 -27.34
CA PRO A 47 31.23 -65.31 -25.99
C PRO A 47 30.19 -64.98 -24.90
N ASN A 48 28.96 -64.60 -25.28
CA ASN A 48 27.96 -64.05 -24.37
C ASN A 48 28.51 -62.87 -23.55
N ARG A 49 29.02 -61.85 -24.25
CA ARG A 49 29.60 -60.66 -23.62
C ARG A 49 28.52 -59.94 -22.83
N ASP A 50 28.60 -60.02 -21.52
CA ASP A 50 27.68 -59.34 -20.63
C ASP A 50 27.85 -57.82 -20.71
N VAL A 51 26.79 -57.12 -20.32
CA VAL A 51 26.78 -55.66 -20.21
C VAL A 51 27.41 -55.26 -18.88
N ASN A 52 28.40 -54.36 -18.91
CA ASN A 52 28.96 -53.78 -17.70
C ASN A 52 28.05 -52.66 -17.19
N ARG A 53 27.35 -52.94 -16.09
CA ARG A 53 26.38 -52.02 -15.45
C ARG A 53 27.01 -50.98 -14.53
N ASP A 54 28.34 -50.83 -14.52
CA ASP A 54 29.02 -49.75 -13.82
C ASP A 54 28.74 -48.40 -14.51
N LYS A 55 27.95 -47.55 -13.83
CA LYS A 55 27.56 -46.22 -14.31
C LYS A 55 28.75 -45.30 -14.58
N SER A 56 29.87 -45.48 -13.87
CA SER A 56 31.09 -44.68 -14.06
C SER A 56 31.80 -44.98 -15.39
N GLN A 57 31.52 -46.15 -15.99
CA GLN A 57 32.10 -46.58 -17.25
C GLN A 57 31.12 -46.52 -18.43
N ALA A 58 29.88 -46.06 -18.18
CA ALA A 58 28.87 -45.93 -19.22
C ALA A 58 29.26 -44.89 -20.28
N ILE A 59 28.81 -45.10 -21.51
CA ILE A 59 29.11 -44.25 -22.66
C ILE A 59 28.10 -43.11 -22.68
N ASN A 60 28.60 -41.88 -22.64
CA ASN A 60 27.78 -40.69 -22.87
C ASN A 60 27.40 -40.63 -24.35
N ILE A 61 26.11 -40.79 -24.67
CA ILE A 61 25.63 -40.88 -26.05
C ILE A 61 25.91 -39.58 -26.82
N ARG A 62 25.62 -38.42 -26.23
CA ARG A 62 25.92 -37.11 -26.86
C ARG A 62 27.38 -36.98 -27.27
N ASN A 63 28.31 -37.29 -26.37
CA ASN A 63 29.74 -37.20 -26.65
C ASN A 63 30.14 -38.22 -27.73
N GLY A 64 29.60 -39.44 -27.67
CA GLY A 64 29.82 -40.45 -28.71
C GLY A 64 29.28 -40.05 -30.09
N LEU A 65 28.24 -39.22 -30.14
CA LEU A 65 27.70 -38.65 -31.38
C LEU A 65 28.39 -37.36 -31.83
N GLY A 66 29.45 -36.93 -31.15
CA GLY A 66 30.25 -35.74 -31.50
C GLY A 66 29.82 -34.43 -30.82
N TYR A 67 28.82 -34.46 -29.92
CA TYR A 67 28.37 -33.28 -29.17
C TYR A 67 29.14 -33.12 -27.86
N GLN A 68 30.42 -32.72 -27.96
CA GLN A 68 31.33 -32.63 -26.81
C GLN A 68 31.01 -31.49 -25.83
N SER A 69 30.31 -30.44 -26.29
CA SER A 69 29.92 -29.34 -25.41
C SER A 69 28.68 -29.72 -24.59
N SER A 70 28.83 -29.68 -23.26
CA SER A 70 27.71 -29.75 -22.33
C SER A 70 26.94 -28.43 -22.26
N GLN A 71 27.50 -27.32 -22.76
CA GLN A 71 26.85 -26.02 -22.74
C GLN A 71 26.48 -25.54 -24.14
N SER A 72 25.33 -24.88 -24.25
CA SER A 72 24.92 -24.13 -25.44
C SER A 72 24.39 -22.77 -25.04
N ASN A 73 24.67 -21.77 -25.88
CA ASN A 73 24.00 -20.49 -25.77
C ASN A 73 22.60 -20.60 -26.39
N PHE A 74 21.66 -19.85 -25.85
CA PHE A 74 20.32 -19.68 -26.41
C PHE A 74 19.88 -18.23 -26.22
N LYS A 75 18.86 -17.78 -26.94
CA LYS A 75 18.29 -16.44 -26.73
C LYS A 75 16.91 -16.58 -26.09
N PRO A 76 16.70 -16.21 -24.82
CA PRO A 76 15.37 -16.20 -24.23
C PRO A 76 14.51 -15.16 -24.94
N GLY A 77 13.39 -15.61 -25.51
CA GLY A 77 12.33 -14.72 -26.02
C GLY A 77 11.34 -14.36 -24.91
N ASP A 78 10.35 -13.53 -25.24
CA ASP A 78 9.30 -13.10 -24.31
C ASP A 78 8.11 -14.08 -24.25
N ASN A 79 8.20 -15.20 -24.97
CA ASN A 79 7.16 -16.23 -25.01
C ASN A 79 7.27 -17.17 -23.81
N ILE A 80 6.14 -17.82 -23.48
CA ILE A 80 6.02 -18.87 -22.45
C ILE A 80 7.15 -19.91 -22.56
N LEU A 81 7.76 -20.25 -21.42
CA LEU A 81 8.86 -21.21 -21.30
C LEU A 81 8.36 -22.56 -20.79
N VAL A 82 8.42 -23.59 -21.62
CA VAL A 82 8.16 -24.98 -21.19
C VAL A 82 9.42 -25.53 -20.54
N LEU A 83 9.31 -26.05 -19.32
CA LEU A 83 10.46 -26.58 -18.59
C LEU A 83 10.91 -27.94 -19.16
N PRO A 84 12.20 -28.32 -19.02
CA PRO A 84 12.67 -29.64 -19.45
C PRO A 84 12.06 -30.76 -18.61
N GLY A 85 11.84 -31.93 -19.21
CA GLY A 85 11.14 -33.05 -18.56
C GLY A 85 11.76 -34.42 -18.82
N THR A 86 12.98 -34.49 -19.36
CA THR A 86 13.66 -35.76 -19.66
C THR A 86 14.70 -36.07 -18.58
N PRO A 87 14.60 -37.21 -17.87
CA PRO A 87 15.59 -37.58 -16.86
C PRO A 87 16.88 -38.14 -17.49
N VAL A 88 17.97 -38.05 -16.74
CA VAL A 88 19.17 -38.84 -17.00
C VAL A 88 18.79 -40.32 -16.95
N THR A 89 19.18 -41.05 -17.99
CA THR A 89 18.81 -42.45 -18.17
C THR A 89 20.04 -43.25 -18.54
N TYR A 90 20.24 -44.39 -17.88
CA TYR A 90 21.22 -45.41 -18.28
C TYR A 90 20.49 -46.52 -19.04
N LEU A 91 20.93 -46.79 -20.26
CA LEU A 91 20.29 -47.72 -21.17
C LEU A 91 21.04 -49.06 -21.12
N ASP A 92 20.34 -50.08 -20.64
CA ASP A 92 20.72 -51.49 -20.80
C ASP A 92 20.11 -52.04 -22.09
N TYR A 93 20.65 -53.13 -22.61
CA TYR A 93 20.22 -53.69 -23.90
C TYR A 93 20.38 -55.20 -23.98
N VAL A 94 19.63 -55.79 -24.91
CA VAL A 94 19.67 -57.23 -25.19
C VAL A 94 19.75 -57.46 -26.70
N TYR A 95 20.58 -58.42 -27.09
CA TYR A 95 20.76 -58.83 -28.48
C TYR A 95 19.78 -59.92 -28.91
N MET A 96 19.44 -59.93 -30.20
CA MET A 96 18.82 -61.07 -30.86
C MET A 96 19.54 -61.37 -32.17
N ILE A 97 19.40 -62.59 -32.69
CA ILE A 97 19.85 -62.92 -34.03
C ILE A 97 18.86 -62.32 -35.03
N LEU A 98 19.35 -61.45 -35.91
CA LEU A 98 18.56 -60.80 -36.95
C LEU A 98 19.35 -60.85 -38.27
N PRO A 99 19.00 -61.75 -39.21
CA PRO A 99 19.73 -61.89 -40.47
C PRO A 99 19.68 -60.62 -41.33
N PHE A 100 20.78 -60.33 -42.03
CA PHE A 100 20.96 -59.18 -42.93
C PHE A 100 20.90 -57.80 -42.26
N VAL A 101 21.05 -57.74 -40.93
CA VAL A 101 20.99 -56.50 -40.16
C VAL A 101 22.24 -55.64 -40.36
N THR A 102 23.42 -56.25 -40.46
CA THR A 102 24.69 -55.53 -40.63
C THR A 102 24.80 -54.85 -42.00
N ALA A 103 23.97 -55.27 -42.97
CA ALA A 103 23.87 -54.68 -44.30
C ALA A 103 22.88 -53.49 -44.39
N ARG A 104 22.19 -53.12 -43.30
CA ARG A 104 21.27 -51.97 -43.29
C ARG A 104 22.02 -50.66 -43.09
N TYR A 105 21.58 -49.59 -43.75
CA TYR A 105 22.15 -48.23 -43.64
C TYR A 105 21.05 -47.18 -43.41
N ASP A 106 20.04 -47.55 -42.63
CA ASP A 106 19.03 -46.59 -42.20
C ASP A 106 19.67 -45.54 -41.29
N ARG A 107 19.18 -44.30 -41.34
CA ARG A 107 19.73 -43.19 -40.54
C ARG A 107 19.94 -43.53 -39.06
N GLY A 108 19.03 -44.28 -38.44
CA GLY A 108 19.16 -44.70 -37.04
C GLY A 108 20.29 -45.70 -36.79
N PHE A 109 20.52 -46.63 -37.72
CA PHE A 109 21.61 -47.61 -37.66
C PHE A 109 22.95 -46.89 -37.76
N ASP A 110 23.10 -46.00 -38.73
CA ASP A 110 24.33 -45.23 -38.91
C ASP A 110 24.64 -44.32 -37.71
N ILE A 111 23.61 -43.81 -37.02
CA ILE A 111 23.80 -43.04 -35.77
C ILE A 111 24.31 -43.95 -34.65
N LEU A 112 23.75 -45.14 -34.47
CA LEU A 112 24.17 -46.05 -33.42
C LEU A 112 25.56 -46.64 -33.68
N ARG A 113 25.92 -46.93 -34.93
CA ARG A 113 27.26 -47.41 -35.31
C ARG A 113 28.38 -46.39 -35.03
N LYS A 114 28.07 -45.09 -35.01
CA LYS A 114 29.04 -44.07 -34.55
C LYS A 114 29.48 -44.29 -33.10
N LEU A 115 28.61 -44.86 -32.26
CA LEU A 115 28.94 -45.17 -30.87
C LEU A 115 29.86 -46.39 -30.74
N GLU A 116 30.08 -47.17 -31.80
CA GLU A 116 30.95 -48.35 -31.81
C GLU A 116 32.41 -48.01 -32.13
N GLU A 117 32.71 -46.78 -32.60
CA GLU A 117 34.04 -46.40 -33.09
C GLU A 117 35.14 -46.57 -32.03
N ASP A 118 34.79 -46.43 -30.75
CA ASP A 118 35.70 -46.57 -29.62
C ASP A 118 35.79 -48.00 -29.05
N GLY A 119 35.04 -48.95 -29.61
CA GLY A 119 35.03 -50.37 -29.24
C GLY A 119 34.44 -50.69 -27.86
N ARG A 120 33.83 -49.71 -27.19
CA ARG A 120 33.20 -49.92 -25.88
C ARG A 120 31.76 -50.42 -26.00
N PHE A 121 31.16 -50.29 -27.18
CA PHE A 121 29.78 -50.67 -27.48
C PHE A 121 29.68 -51.34 -28.84
N ASP A 122 28.76 -52.29 -28.93
CA ASP A 122 28.50 -53.10 -30.12
C ASP A 122 26.98 -53.03 -30.34
N PHE A 123 26.52 -52.38 -31.41
CA PHE A 123 25.12 -52.26 -31.77
C PHE A 123 24.67 -53.43 -32.63
N ASP A 124 25.39 -53.68 -33.73
CA ASP A 124 25.16 -54.80 -34.63
C ASP A 124 26.48 -55.40 -35.16
N PHE A 125 26.54 -56.73 -35.23
CA PHE A 125 27.74 -57.46 -35.63
C PHE A 125 27.43 -58.90 -36.01
N TYR A 126 28.30 -59.53 -36.80
CA TYR A 126 28.28 -60.97 -36.97
C TYR A 126 29.03 -61.67 -35.83
N ALA A 127 28.44 -62.73 -35.28
CA ALA A 127 29.14 -63.71 -34.45
C ALA A 127 28.55 -65.09 -34.73
N PHE A 128 29.34 -66.16 -34.84
CA PHE A 128 28.77 -67.46 -35.24
C PHE A 128 27.60 -67.88 -34.31
N PRO A 129 26.44 -68.33 -34.84
CA PRO A 129 26.15 -68.66 -36.25
C PRO A 129 25.39 -67.57 -37.06
N GLY A 130 25.33 -66.32 -36.60
CA GLY A 130 24.54 -65.31 -37.31
C GLY A 130 24.74 -63.87 -36.84
N GLU A 131 24.18 -62.95 -37.60
CA GLU A 131 24.22 -61.53 -37.28
C GLU A 131 23.32 -61.23 -36.08
N ARG A 132 23.82 -60.40 -35.16
CA ARG A 132 23.14 -59.95 -33.95
C ARG A 132 22.96 -58.45 -33.99
N ALA A 133 21.84 -58.00 -33.45
CA ALA A 133 21.59 -56.59 -33.19
C ALA A 133 20.79 -56.41 -31.90
N ILE A 134 20.88 -55.23 -31.31
CA ILE A 134 20.05 -54.86 -30.16
C ILE A 134 18.58 -54.79 -30.59
N TYR A 135 17.72 -55.54 -29.91
CA TYR A 135 16.26 -55.55 -30.18
C TYR A 135 15.43 -54.91 -29.08
N ARG A 136 16.01 -54.78 -27.88
CA ARG A 136 15.34 -54.21 -26.71
C ARG A 136 16.30 -53.34 -25.93
N ILE A 137 15.83 -52.15 -25.59
CA ILE A 137 16.48 -51.22 -24.67
C ILE A 137 15.69 -51.23 -23.35
N ILE A 138 16.39 -51.25 -22.23
CA ILE A 138 15.81 -51.26 -20.88
C ILE A 138 16.33 -50.02 -20.15
N PRO A 139 15.48 -49.01 -19.91
CA PRO A 139 15.92 -47.78 -19.25
C PRO A 139 16.03 -47.94 -17.73
N ASP A 140 17.14 -47.46 -17.17
CA ASP A 140 17.35 -47.21 -15.74
C ASP A 140 17.38 -45.69 -15.49
N TYR A 141 16.26 -45.14 -15.04
CA TYR A 141 16.07 -43.72 -14.79
C TYR A 141 16.73 -43.30 -13.47
N VAL A 142 17.35 -42.12 -13.47
CA VAL A 142 18.04 -41.55 -12.31
C VAL A 142 17.40 -40.22 -11.90
N ALA A 143 17.37 -39.95 -10.59
CA ALA A 143 16.92 -38.67 -10.07
C ALA A 143 17.74 -37.52 -10.70
N THR A 144 17.05 -36.60 -11.35
CA THR A 144 17.59 -35.55 -12.18
C THR A 144 16.98 -34.21 -11.73
N PRO A 145 17.60 -33.51 -10.77
CA PRO A 145 17.20 -32.16 -10.42
C PRO A 145 17.55 -31.21 -11.56
N ILE A 146 16.58 -30.41 -11.99
CA ILE A 146 16.72 -29.42 -13.06
C ILE A 146 16.74 -28.03 -12.43
N LYS A 147 17.86 -27.34 -12.55
CA LYS A 147 18.02 -25.98 -12.04
C LYS A 147 17.63 -24.96 -13.11
N VAL A 148 16.77 -24.01 -12.77
CA VAL A 148 16.30 -22.95 -13.67
C VAL A 148 16.55 -21.61 -13.01
N ILE A 149 17.42 -20.80 -13.60
CA ILE A 149 17.79 -19.47 -13.10
C ILE A 149 17.10 -18.43 -13.97
N LEU A 150 16.18 -17.67 -13.37
CA LEU A 150 15.35 -16.69 -14.05
C LEU A 150 16.02 -15.30 -14.06
N ASP A 151 15.80 -14.53 -15.12
CA ASP A 151 16.24 -13.14 -15.22
C ASP A 151 15.24 -12.18 -14.55
N ASP A 152 15.57 -10.90 -14.44
CA ASP A 152 14.79 -9.91 -13.68
C ASP A 152 13.48 -9.45 -14.35
N ARG A 153 13.08 -10.12 -15.42
CA ARG A 153 11.86 -9.83 -16.19
C ARG A 153 10.75 -10.79 -15.79
N ASP A 154 9.51 -10.39 -15.99
CA ASP A 154 8.36 -11.27 -15.75
C ASP A 154 8.39 -12.49 -16.70
N ARG A 155 8.06 -13.68 -16.17
CA ARG A 155 8.09 -14.95 -16.93
C ARG A 155 6.89 -15.83 -16.66
N ASP A 156 6.38 -16.40 -17.74
CA ASP A 156 5.47 -17.53 -17.70
C ASP A 156 6.23 -18.84 -17.94
N LEU A 157 6.17 -19.74 -16.96
CA LEU A 157 6.76 -21.08 -16.96
C LEU A 157 5.65 -22.13 -17.00
N VAL A 158 5.86 -23.18 -17.79
CA VAL A 158 4.95 -24.33 -17.85
C VAL A 158 5.72 -25.60 -17.51
N ILE A 159 5.29 -26.30 -16.47
CA ILE A 159 5.76 -27.66 -16.22
C ILE A 159 5.06 -28.57 -17.23
N PRO A 160 5.81 -29.29 -18.08
CA PRO A 160 5.20 -30.18 -19.05
C PRO A 160 4.49 -31.34 -18.36
N ALA A 161 3.51 -31.94 -19.05
CA ALA A 161 2.92 -33.20 -18.59
C ALA A 161 3.96 -34.33 -18.67
N LEU A 162 4.53 -34.71 -17.52
CA LEU A 162 5.55 -35.74 -17.45
C LEU A 162 4.91 -37.15 -17.60
N PRO A 163 5.54 -38.06 -18.38
CA PRO A 163 5.18 -39.48 -18.37
C PRO A 163 5.25 -40.06 -16.95
N LYS A 164 4.37 -41.02 -16.63
CA LYS A 164 4.32 -41.66 -15.30
C LYS A 164 5.68 -42.18 -14.83
N ASP A 165 6.45 -42.76 -15.75
CA ASP A 165 7.76 -43.32 -15.45
C ASP A 165 8.81 -42.26 -15.08
N PHE A 166 8.59 -40.99 -15.43
CA PHE A 166 9.55 -39.89 -15.19
C PHE A 166 9.23 -39.08 -13.94
N GLN A 167 7.97 -39.05 -13.49
CA GLN A 167 7.47 -38.15 -12.45
C GLN A 167 8.31 -38.19 -11.17
N ARG A 168 8.69 -39.38 -10.69
CA ARG A 168 9.51 -39.55 -9.47
C ARG A 168 11.00 -39.21 -9.63
N TYR A 169 11.46 -38.96 -10.84
CA TYR A 169 12.88 -38.71 -11.14
C TYR A 169 13.16 -37.27 -11.52
N ILE A 170 12.14 -36.46 -11.79
CA ILE A 170 12.30 -35.05 -12.15
C ILE A 170 11.92 -34.17 -10.95
N SER A 171 12.81 -33.28 -10.57
CA SER A 171 12.51 -32.18 -9.65
C SER A 171 13.05 -30.87 -10.22
N TYR A 172 12.37 -29.76 -9.91
CA TYR A 172 12.75 -28.44 -10.39
C TYR A 172 13.24 -27.56 -9.25
N GLN A 173 14.40 -26.95 -9.43
CA GLN A 173 14.90 -25.89 -8.55
C GLN A 173 14.83 -24.57 -9.32
N LEU A 174 13.86 -23.72 -8.99
CA LEU A 174 13.63 -22.45 -9.66
C LEU A 174 14.24 -21.33 -8.82
N VAL A 175 15.15 -20.56 -9.41
CA VAL A 175 15.84 -19.43 -8.76
C VAL A 175 15.34 -18.13 -9.38
N GLY A 176 14.59 -17.35 -8.60
CA GLY A 176 14.02 -16.07 -9.02
C GLY A 176 14.98 -14.89 -8.86
N GLY A 177 14.94 -13.97 -9.83
CA GLY A 177 15.46 -12.59 -9.75
C GLY A 177 14.37 -11.60 -9.33
N GLU A 178 14.36 -10.38 -9.86
CA GLU A 178 13.45 -9.30 -9.41
C GLU A 178 12.04 -9.28 -10.04
N GLY A 179 11.76 -10.20 -10.96
CA GLY A 179 10.50 -10.25 -11.71
C GLY A 179 9.33 -10.95 -11.00
N GLU A 180 8.19 -10.99 -11.68
CA GLU A 180 7.05 -11.84 -11.38
C GLU A 180 7.10 -13.13 -12.21
N TYR A 181 7.12 -14.28 -11.53
CA TYR A 181 7.26 -15.59 -12.16
C TYR A 181 6.00 -16.42 -11.97
N ARG A 182 5.28 -16.64 -13.06
CA ARG A 182 4.08 -17.46 -13.09
C ARG A 182 4.40 -18.88 -13.53
N ILE A 183 4.01 -19.87 -12.72
CA ILE A 183 4.31 -21.28 -12.95
C ILE A 183 3.01 -22.06 -13.10
N SER A 184 2.74 -22.58 -14.30
CA SER A 184 1.68 -23.56 -14.50
C SER A 184 2.10 -24.91 -13.95
N LEU A 185 1.43 -25.36 -12.88
CA LEU A 185 1.73 -26.60 -12.19
C LEU A 185 1.23 -27.82 -12.96
N ALA A 186 1.97 -28.92 -12.86
CA ALA A 186 1.59 -30.24 -13.38
C ALA A 186 1.53 -31.26 -12.24
N LYS A 187 0.78 -32.35 -12.44
CA LYS A 187 0.62 -33.41 -11.45
C LYS A 187 1.97 -34.04 -11.08
N GLU A 188 2.14 -34.33 -9.80
CA GLU A 188 3.30 -35.05 -9.25
C GLU A 188 4.65 -34.35 -9.47
N ALA A 189 4.62 -33.03 -9.70
CA ALA A 189 5.84 -32.24 -9.76
C ALA A 189 6.39 -31.92 -8.36
N SER A 190 7.71 -32.02 -8.22
CA SER A 190 8.44 -31.54 -7.05
C SER A 190 9.19 -30.26 -7.41
N ILE A 191 8.91 -29.17 -6.69
CA ILE A 191 9.42 -27.84 -7.00
C ILE A 191 10.05 -27.24 -5.74
N THR A 192 11.25 -26.72 -5.87
CA THR A 192 11.91 -25.90 -4.85
C THR A 192 12.07 -24.50 -5.39
N LEU A 193 11.45 -23.52 -4.72
CA LEU A 193 11.55 -22.12 -5.07
C LEU A 193 12.66 -21.47 -4.24
N LEU A 194 13.54 -20.74 -4.91
CA LEU A 194 14.60 -19.92 -4.31
C LEU A 194 14.45 -18.49 -4.81
N SER A 195 14.68 -17.51 -3.95
CA SER A 195 14.56 -16.10 -4.31
C SER A 195 15.83 -15.38 -3.87
N ASP A 196 16.57 -14.90 -4.86
CA ASP A 196 17.83 -14.19 -4.62
C ASP A 196 17.57 -12.73 -4.20
N HIS A 197 16.37 -12.20 -4.47
CA HIS A 197 15.99 -10.81 -4.22
C HIS A 197 14.68 -10.71 -3.42
N ALA A 198 14.59 -9.74 -2.52
CA ALA A 198 13.40 -9.51 -1.71
C ALA A 198 12.16 -9.07 -2.53
N ASN A 199 12.37 -8.60 -3.77
CA ASN A 199 11.29 -8.15 -4.66
C ASN A 199 10.65 -9.26 -5.49
N THR A 200 11.21 -10.49 -5.47
CA THR A 200 10.70 -11.63 -6.24
C THR A 200 9.23 -11.91 -5.94
N ARG A 201 8.41 -12.12 -6.98
CA ARG A 201 7.00 -12.51 -6.86
C ARG A 201 6.76 -13.86 -7.53
N TRP A 202 6.13 -14.80 -6.81
CA TRP A 202 5.78 -16.11 -7.34
C TRP A 202 4.28 -16.25 -7.52
N VAL A 203 3.84 -16.73 -8.69
CA VAL A 203 2.44 -17.02 -8.99
C VAL A 203 2.31 -18.49 -9.40
N LEU A 204 1.77 -19.33 -8.52
CA LEU A 204 1.58 -20.76 -8.72
C LEU A 204 0.19 -21.02 -9.29
N ASP A 205 0.11 -21.35 -10.57
CA ASP A 205 -1.14 -21.62 -11.29
C ASP A 205 -1.50 -23.11 -11.22
N ALA A 206 -2.39 -23.42 -10.30
CA ALA A 206 -2.94 -24.75 -10.00
C ALA A 206 -4.26 -25.02 -10.72
N ARG A 207 -4.74 -24.15 -11.62
CA ARG A 207 -6.07 -24.32 -12.27
C ARG A 207 -6.19 -25.58 -13.13
N TYR A 208 -5.08 -26.16 -13.55
CA TYR A 208 -5.06 -27.41 -14.31
C TYR A 208 -5.05 -28.66 -13.44
N LEU A 209 -4.95 -28.52 -12.12
CA LEU A 209 -5.08 -29.62 -11.17
C LEU A 209 -6.56 -30.02 -11.01
N ASN A 210 -6.79 -31.20 -10.45
CA ASN A 210 -8.14 -31.75 -10.32
C ASN A 210 -9.01 -30.83 -9.43
N PRO A 211 -10.31 -30.67 -9.72
CA PRO A 211 -11.20 -29.85 -8.88
C PRO A 211 -11.34 -30.49 -7.48
N GLY A 212 -10.92 -29.76 -6.44
CA GLY A 212 -10.92 -30.25 -5.05
C GLY A 212 -9.66 -29.91 -4.25
N THR A 213 -8.79 -29.06 -4.79
CA THR A 213 -7.45 -28.75 -4.28
C THR A 213 -7.42 -28.41 -2.80
N ASN A 214 -6.98 -29.38 -2.01
CA ASN A 214 -6.60 -29.13 -0.62
C ASN A 214 -5.20 -28.52 -0.63
N MET A 215 -5.10 -27.30 -0.10
CA MET A 215 -3.81 -26.68 0.17
C MET A 215 -3.46 -26.92 1.63
N GLN A 216 -2.32 -27.55 1.87
CA GLN A 216 -1.80 -27.78 3.21
C GLN A 216 -0.39 -27.25 3.29
N PHE A 217 -0.12 -26.45 4.32
CA PHE A 217 1.22 -25.94 4.56
C PHE A 217 1.87 -26.70 5.71
N ASN A 218 3.02 -27.31 5.45
CA ASN A 218 3.83 -27.97 6.47
C ASN A 218 4.92 -27.01 6.95
N ARG A 219 4.81 -26.61 8.22
CA ARG A 219 5.72 -25.66 8.87
C ARG A 219 7.14 -26.20 9.08
N VAL A 220 7.32 -27.51 9.19
CA VAL A 220 8.63 -28.12 9.50
C VAL A 220 9.55 -28.02 8.30
N ASP A 221 9.03 -28.37 7.12
CA ASP A 221 9.82 -28.47 5.89
C ASP A 221 9.66 -27.23 4.99
N ASN A 222 8.81 -26.27 5.38
CA ASN A 222 8.43 -25.09 4.60
C ASN A 222 7.79 -25.45 3.25
N ASP A 223 7.04 -26.56 3.24
CA ASP A 223 6.44 -27.13 2.05
C ASP A 223 4.95 -26.80 1.96
N LEU A 224 4.56 -26.29 0.81
CA LEU A 224 3.18 -26.14 0.40
C LEU A 224 2.78 -27.34 -0.46
N TYR A 225 1.82 -28.11 0.05
CA TYR A 225 1.18 -29.22 -0.65
C TYR A 225 -0.06 -28.71 -1.36
N ILE A 226 -0.08 -28.83 -2.67
CA ILE A 226 -1.22 -28.51 -3.53
C ILE A 226 -1.60 -29.80 -4.24
N ASP A 227 -2.57 -30.53 -3.68
CA ASP A 227 -2.88 -31.91 -4.08
C ASP A 227 -1.63 -32.82 -4.03
N ASN A 228 -1.16 -33.30 -5.18
CA ASN A 228 0.02 -34.16 -5.32
C ASN A 228 1.27 -33.39 -5.75
N VAL A 229 1.25 -32.05 -5.66
CA VAL A 229 2.40 -31.20 -5.99
C VAL A 229 3.01 -30.71 -4.69
N THR A 230 4.30 -30.99 -4.50
CA THR A 230 5.07 -30.50 -3.35
C THR A 230 5.91 -29.32 -3.77
N ILE A 231 5.71 -28.19 -3.09
CA ILE A 231 6.38 -26.93 -3.40
C ILE A 231 7.07 -26.41 -2.14
N THR A 232 8.39 -26.47 -2.12
CA THR A 232 9.18 -25.83 -1.06
C THR A 232 9.22 -24.32 -1.30
N LEU A 233 8.67 -23.55 -0.36
CA LEU A 233 8.57 -22.09 -0.48
C LEU A 233 9.92 -21.41 -0.22
N PRO A 234 10.20 -20.26 -0.87
CA PRO A 234 11.41 -19.49 -0.60
C PRO A 234 11.31 -18.78 0.75
N LYS A 235 12.45 -18.41 1.33
CA LYS A 235 12.50 -17.61 2.57
C LYS A 235 12.38 -16.10 2.35
N ASN A 236 12.74 -15.62 1.15
CA ASN A 236 12.90 -14.18 0.86
C ASN A 236 12.16 -13.81 -0.43
N ALA A 237 10.83 -13.79 -0.41
CA ALA A 237 10.01 -13.34 -1.54
C ALA A 237 9.08 -12.20 -1.11
N LYS A 238 8.77 -11.29 -2.02
CA LYS A 238 7.81 -10.21 -1.76
C LYS A 238 6.41 -10.75 -1.57
N GLN A 239 6.06 -11.75 -2.38
CA GLN A 239 4.72 -12.34 -2.40
C GLN A 239 4.73 -13.73 -3.04
N ILE A 240 3.95 -14.64 -2.46
CA ILE A 240 3.66 -15.96 -3.02
C ILE A 240 2.14 -16.05 -3.18
N THR A 241 1.71 -16.24 -4.43
CA THR A 241 0.31 -16.29 -4.83
C THR A 241 0.01 -17.65 -5.42
N VAL A 242 -1.11 -18.26 -5.05
CA VAL A 242 -1.63 -19.51 -5.65
C VAL A 242 -2.97 -19.22 -6.31
N ILE A 243 -3.11 -19.62 -7.57
CA ILE A 243 -4.36 -19.51 -8.32
C ILE A 243 -4.89 -20.92 -8.57
N ASN A 244 -6.08 -21.23 -8.05
CA ASN A 244 -6.77 -22.48 -8.35
C ASN A 244 -8.14 -22.20 -8.99
N LYS A 245 -8.95 -23.24 -9.18
CA LYS A 245 -10.30 -23.11 -9.78
C LYS A 245 -11.31 -22.44 -8.86
N GLN A 246 -10.98 -22.20 -7.60
CA GLN A 246 -11.86 -21.56 -6.63
C GLN A 246 -11.51 -20.09 -6.44
N GLY A 247 -10.25 -19.71 -6.62
CA GLY A 247 -9.81 -18.34 -6.45
C GLY A 247 -8.30 -18.15 -6.37
N THR A 248 -7.91 -16.97 -5.89
CA THR A 248 -6.54 -16.55 -5.66
C THR A 248 -6.26 -16.49 -4.17
N PHE A 249 -5.21 -17.18 -3.74
CA PHE A 249 -4.75 -17.24 -2.37
C PHE A 249 -3.36 -16.60 -2.27
N ILE A 250 -3.12 -15.87 -1.19
CA ILE A 250 -1.83 -15.24 -0.90
C ILE A 250 -1.28 -15.89 0.36
N PHE A 251 0.00 -16.27 0.36
CA PHE A 251 0.66 -16.79 1.54
C PHE A 251 0.88 -15.67 2.57
N ASP A 252 0.36 -15.86 3.77
CA ASP A 252 0.57 -14.98 4.91
C ASP A 252 1.75 -15.52 5.72
N GLU A 253 2.91 -14.88 5.59
CA GLU A 253 4.14 -15.29 6.29
C GLU A 253 4.02 -15.16 7.81
N LYS A 254 3.22 -14.22 8.32
CA LYS A 254 3.08 -14.02 9.78
C LYS A 254 2.31 -15.17 10.41
N ASN A 255 1.21 -15.56 9.75
CA ASN A 255 0.33 -16.62 10.24
C ASN A 255 0.68 -18.01 9.68
N GLN A 256 1.63 -18.08 8.74
CA GLN A 256 2.10 -19.31 8.09
C GLN A 256 0.94 -20.11 7.48
N GLN A 257 0.09 -19.42 6.71
CA GLN A 257 -1.11 -19.99 6.12
C GLN A 257 -1.50 -19.32 4.80
N MET A 258 -2.24 -20.03 3.95
CA MET A 258 -2.81 -19.45 2.73
C MET A 258 -4.07 -18.66 3.07
N ARG A 259 -4.07 -17.36 2.77
CA ARG A 259 -5.24 -16.49 2.92
C ARG A 259 -5.94 -16.31 1.58
N LEU A 260 -7.26 -16.48 1.56
CA LEU A 260 -8.05 -16.18 0.38
C LEU A 260 -8.05 -14.65 0.11
N ALA A 261 -7.67 -14.26 -1.10
CA ALA A 261 -7.64 -12.86 -1.53
C ALA A 261 -8.79 -12.54 -2.51
N ASN A 262 -9.06 -13.46 -3.43
CA ASN A 262 -10.07 -13.31 -4.47
C ASN A 262 -10.76 -14.65 -4.74
N VAL A 263 -12.06 -14.64 -5.04
CA VAL A 263 -12.85 -15.77 -5.55
C VAL A 263 -13.41 -15.42 -6.92
N ASP A 264 -13.37 -16.35 -7.86
CA ASP A 264 -14.05 -16.18 -9.14
C ASP A 264 -15.48 -16.75 -9.05
N GLY A 265 -16.46 -15.85 -9.06
CA GLY A 265 -17.88 -16.15 -8.96
C GLY A 265 -18.41 -17.00 -10.11
N SER A 266 -17.77 -16.96 -11.28
CA SER A 266 -18.19 -17.71 -12.47
C SER A 266 -18.11 -19.24 -12.30
N HIS A 267 -17.35 -19.71 -11.30
CA HIS A 267 -17.22 -21.12 -10.98
C HIS A 267 -18.36 -21.66 -10.09
N PHE A 268 -19.28 -20.80 -9.68
CA PHE A 268 -20.41 -21.16 -8.83
C PHE A 268 -21.72 -21.10 -9.62
N ASN A 269 -22.56 -22.12 -9.46
CA ASN A 269 -23.82 -22.21 -10.22
C ASN A 269 -24.82 -21.12 -9.82
N ASN A 270 -24.78 -20.69 -8.56
CA ASN A 270 -25.67 -19.66 -8.01
C ASN A 270 -25.07 -19.03 -6.75
N ARG A 271 -25.67 -17.93 -6.31
CA ARG A 271 -25.32 -17.19 -5.09
C ARG A 271 -25.25 -18.09 -3.85
N ASP A 272 -26.19 -19.02 -3.68
CA ASP A 272 -26.25 -19.88 -2.50
C ASP A 272 -25.06 -20.83 -2.39
N SER A 273 -24.59 -21.35 -3.53
CA SER A 273 -23.41 -22.21 -3.58
C SER A 273 -22.13 -21.46 -3.23
N LEU A 274 -22.00 -20.21 -3.66
CA LEU A 274 -20.91 -19.31 -3.30
C LEU A 274 -20.97 -18.92 -1.81
N ASP A 275 -22.15 -18.55 -1.31
CA ASP A 275 -22.35 -18.19 0.10
C ASP A 275 -22.03 -19.36 1.04
N LYS A 276 -22.48 -20.57 0.70
CA LYS A 276 -22.13 -21.79 1.45
C LYS A 276 -20.62 -22.04 1.46
N TYR A 277 -19.95 -21.84 0.33
CA TYR A 277 -18.50 -21.99 0.23
C TYR A 277 -17.75 -20.97 1.09
N LEU A 278 -18.14 -19.69 1.05
CA LEU A 278 -17.53 -18.64 1.86
C LEU A 278 -17.77 -18.86 3.35
N LYS A 279 -18.97 -19.29 3.76
CA LYS A 279 -19.25 -19.67 5.16
C LYS A 279 -18.42 -20.86 5.63
N MET A 280 -18.20 -21.86 4.77
CA MET A 280 -17.31 -22.97 5.08
C MET A 280 -15.86 -22.48 5.30
N LEU A 281 -15.37 -21.56 4.47
CA LEU A 281 -14.03 -20.98 4.62
C LEU A 281 -13.90 -20.07 5.86
N ALA A 282 -14.98 -19.37 6.24
CA ALA A 282 -15.02 -18.60 7.48
C ALA A 282 -14.79 -19.50 8.69
N ASN A 283 -15.43 -20.67 8.69
CA ASN A 283 -15.32 -21.66 9.76
C ASN A 283 -13.95 -22.37 9.80
N SER A 284 -13.21 -22.42 8.69
CA SER A 284 -11.88 -23.04 8.60
C SER A 284 -10.73 -22.05 8.80
N GLU A 285 -11.00 -20.84 9.33
CA GLU A 285 -10.05 -19.74 9.56
C GLU A 285 -9.29 -19.26 8.31
N SER A 286 -9.73 -19.67 7.11
CA SER A 286 -9.07 -19.33 5.84
C SER A 286 -9.45 -17.92 5.34
N LEU A 287 -10.51 -17.33 5.92
CA LEU A 287 -10.95 -15.96 5.73
C LEU A 287 -10.42 -15.05 6.84
N SER A 288 -9.17 -14.61 6.74
CA SER A 288 -8.59 -13.67 7.71
C SER A 288 -8.74 -12.19 7.34
N SER A 289 -9.21 -11.87 6.13
CA SER A 289 -9.48 -10.48 5.73
C SER A 289 -10.91 -10.05 6.11
N ALA A 290 -11.09 -8.78 6.47
CA ALA A 290 -12.42 -8.20 6.71
C ALA A 290 -13.31 -8.26 5.44
N PHE A 291 -12.68 -8.19 4.26
CA PHE A 291 -13.35 -8.25 2.98
C PHE A 291 -12.65 -9.22 2.03
N VAL A 292 -13.42 -10.04 1.32
CA VAL A 292 -12.90 -10.88 0.22
C VAL A 292 -13.47 -10.42 -1.11
N ILE A 293 -12.59 -10.26 -2.09
CA ILE A 293 -12.98 -9.84 -3.44
C ILE A 293 -13.62 -11.02 -4.15
N ILE A 294 -14.77 -10.81 -4.77
CA ILE A 294 -15.45 -11.77 -5.63
C ILE A 294 -15.48 -11.17 -7.04
N ASN A 295 -14.68 -11.69 -7.96
CA ASN A 295 -14.74 -11.29 -9.36
C ASN A 295 -15.86 -12.06 -10.08
N HIS A 296 -16.36 -11.52 -11.20
CA HIS A 296 -17.43 -12.14 -12.01
C HIS A 296 -18.65 -12.54 -11.16
N TYR A 297 -19.01 -11.70 -10.16
CA TYR A 297 -20.08 -12.03 -9.24
C TYR A 297 -21.44 -11.97 -9.96
N GLN A 298 -22.28 -12.98 -9.72
CA GLN A 298 -23.61 -13.08 -10.26
C GLN A 298 -24.65 -13.11 -9.13
N PRO A 299 -25.37 -11.98 -8.86
CA PRO A 299 -26.33 -11.90 -7.77
C PRO A 299 -27.53 -12.85 -7.96
N GLU A 300 -27.97 -13.00 -9.20
CA GLU A 300 -29.09 -13.86 -9.60
C GLU A 300 -28.72 -14.68 -10.85
N ALA A 301 -29.02 -15.99 -10.78
CA ALA A 301 -28.75 -16.91 -11.89
C ALA A 301 -29.49 -16.47 -13.17
N GLY A 302 -28.78 -16.42 -14.29
CA GLY A 302 -29.30 -16.01 -15.60
C GLY A 302 -29.40 -14.49 -15.85
N LYS A 303 -29.19 -13.62 -14.85
CA LYS A 303 -29.27 -12.15 -15.02
C LYS A 303 -27.96 -11.45 -15.42
N GLY A 304 -26.89 -12.21 -15.66
CA GLY A 304 -25.56 -11.70 -15.98
C GLY A 304 -24.73 -11.35 -14.74
N GLU A 305 -23.41 -11.25 -14.93
CA GLU A 305 -22.48 -10.81 -13.89
C GLU A 305 -22.53 -9.29 -13.69
N VAL A 306 -22.12 -8.82 -12.52
CA VAL A 306 -22.09 -7.40 -12.15
C VAL A 306 -20.67 -6.87 -11.94
N GLY A 307 -19.66 -7.59 -12.42
CA GLY A 307 -18.25 -7.27 -12.19
C GLY A 307 -17.77 -7.69 -10.80
N ARG A 308 -17.08 -6.77 -10.10
CA ARG A 308 -16.49 -7.05 -8.78
C ARG A 308 -17.49 -6.82 -7.64
N ALA A 309 -17.54 -7.80 -6.73
CA ALA A 309 -18.23 -7.72 -5.45
C ALA A 309 -17.24 -7.92 -4.29
N TYR A 310 -17.69 -7.61 -3.08
CA TYR A 310 -16.95 -7.79 -1.85
C TYR A 310 -17.80 -8.57 -0.85
N TYR A 311 -17.24 -9.62 -0.27
CA TYR A 311 -17.86 -10.36 0.82
C TYR A 311 -17.34 -9.83 2.16
N GLU A 312 -18.23 -9.25 2.97
CA GLU A 312 -17.91 -8.79 4.33
C GLU A 312 -17.97 -9.97 5.29
N THR A 313 -16.83 -10.38 5.83
CA THR A 313 -16.70 -11.60 6.64
C THR A 313 -17.45 -11.50 7.96
N ALA A 314 -17.32 -10.37 8.65
CA ALA A 314 -17.95 -10.14 9.96
C ALA A 314 -19.48 -10.22 9.95
N ARG A 315 -20.12 -9.82 8.85
CA ARG A 315 -21.59 -9.79 8.70
C ARG A 315 -22.14 -10.84 7.75
N SER A 316 -21.26 -11.63 7.11
CA SER A 316 -21.62 -12.65 6.13
C SER A 316 -22.57 -12.15 5.04
N ARG A 317 -22.21 -11.03 4.39
CA ARG A 317 -23.04 -10.41 3.34
C ARG A 317 -22.21 -9.97 2.14
N MET A 318 -22.86 -9.93 0.98
CA MET A 318 -22.27 -9.45 -0.27
C MET A 318 -22.53 -7.96 -0.46
N ILE A 319 -21.51 -7.23 -0.90
CA ILE A 319 -21.54 -5.81 -1.21
C ILE A 319 -21.12 -5.66 -2.67
N TYR A 320 -22.00 -5.10 -3.50
CA TYR A 320 -21.78 -5.02 -4.94
C TYR A 320 -22.61 -3.89 -5.54
N THR A 321 -22.29 -3.52 -6.78
CA THR A 321 -23.11 -2.60 -7.58
C THR A 321 -23.93 -3.41 -8.57
N ASN A 322 -25.25 -3.40 -8.45
CA ASN A 322 -26.15 -4.23 -9.26
C ASN A 322 -26.41 -3.59 -10.64
N LEU A 323 -25.38 -3.58 -11.49
CA LEU A 323 -25.46 -3.02 -12.84
C LEU A 323 -24.76 -3.92 -13.88
N PRO A 324 -25.41 -5.00 -14.34
CA PRO A 324 -24.80 -5.96 -15.26
C PRO A 324 -24.30 -5.35 -16.57
N VAL A 325 -25.00 -4.33 -17.09
CA VAL A 325 -24.63 -3.61 -18.31
C VAL A 325 -23.28 -2.87 -18.21
N ALA A 326 -22.76 -2.68 -17.01
CA ALA A 326 -21.48 -2.05 -16.74
C ALA A 326 -20.47 -3.00 -16.07
N ALA A 327 -20.66 -4.32 -16.17
CA ALA A 327 -19.82 -5.32 -15.50
C ALA A 327 -18.32 -5.13 -15.78
N ASP A 328 -17.94 -4.84 -17.03
CA ASP A 328 -16.54 -4.57 -17.41
C ASP A 328 -15.98 -3.35 -16.66
N PHE A 329 -16.77 -2.29 -16.51
CA PHE A 329 -16.39 -1.12 -15.72
C PHE A 329 -16.33 -1.45 -14.22
N LEU A 330 -17.26 -2.26 -13.71
CA LEU A 330 -17.31 -2.63 -12.30
C LEU A 330 -16.29 -3.69 -11.90
N SER A 331 -15.67 -4.39 -12.86
CA SER A 331 -14.64 -5.42 -12.61
C SER A 331 -13.38 -4.87 -11.88
N GLN A 332 -13.16 -3.55 -11.95
CA GLN A 332 -12.06 -2.84 -11.30
C GLN A 332 -12.53 -1.87 -10.22
N ALA A 333 -13.82 -1.88 -9.86
CA ALA A 333 -14.33 -1.05 -8.77
C ALA A 333 -13.63 -1.39 -7.45
N VAL A 334 -13.40 -0.40 -6.60
CA VAL A 334 -12.79 -0.56 -5.29
C VAL A 334 -13.78 -0.12 -4.21
N LEU A 335 -13.95 -0.95 -3.19
CA LEU A 335 -14.77 -0.63 -2.02
C LEU A 335 -14.09 0.47 -1.19
N ALA A 336 -14.74 1.63 -1.09
CA ALA A 336 -14.24 2.82 -0.41
C ALA A 336 -14.59 2.85 1.08
N LYS A 337 -15.87 2.66 1.42
CA LYS A 337 -16.43 2.73 2.79
C LYS A 337 -17.65 1.81 2.91
N VAL A 338 -17.87 1.27 4.11
CA VAL A 338 -19.10 0.57 4.49
C VAL A 338 -19.63 1.21 5.75
N GLU A 339 -20.88 1.67 5.72
CA GLU A 339 -21.54 2.31 6.87
C GLU A 339 -23.00 1.86 6.94
N GLY A 340 -23.34 1.13 8.01
CA GLY A 340 -24.67 0.53 8.16
C GLY A 340 -25.01 -0.40 6.99
N ASP A 341 -26.03 -0.01 6.22
CA ASP A 341 -26.55 -0.72 5.05
C ASP A 341 -26.19 -0.06 3.72
N LYS A 342 -25.24 0.88 3.74
CA LYS A 342 -24.73 1.58 2.56
C LYS A 342 -23.25 1.28 2.35
N ALA A 343 -22.83 1.28 1.09
CA ALA A 343 -21.43 1.16 0.71
C ALA A 343 -21.07 2.16 -0.39
N TRP A 344 -19.82 2.62 -0.35
CA TRP A 344 -19.26 3.52 -1.35
C TRP A 344 -18.23 2.77 -2.16
N PHE A 345 -18.23 2.99 -3.46
CA PHE A 345 -17.28 2.42 -4.39
C PHE A 345 -16.67 3.54 -5.23
N TYR A 346 -15.43 3.33 -5.66
CA TYR A 346 -14.80 4.22 -6.62
C TYR A 346 -14.06 3.45 -7.71
N ARG A 347 -13.86 4.13 -8.83
CA ARG A 347 -13.01 3.71 -9.95
C ARG A 347 -12.68 4.94 -10.77
N ASP A 348 -11.40 5.11 -11.13
CA ASP A 348 -10.95 6.26 -11.91
C ASP A 348 -11.43 7.55 -11.21
N THR A 349 -12.12 8.47 -11.90
CA THR A 349 -12.70 9.67 -11.27
C THR A 349 -14.13 9.48 -10.75
N ALA A 350 -14.72 8.29 -10.89
CA ALA A 350 -16.09 8.02 -10.46
C ALA A 350 -16.11 7.50 -9.02
N ILE A 351 -16.99 8.07 -8.20
CA ILE A 351 -17.34 7.56 -6.88
C ILE A 351 -18.86 7.51 -6.73
N TRP A 352 -19.37 6.45 -6.12
CA TRP A 352 -20.79 6.21 -6.04
C TRP A 352 -21.19 5.42 -4.79
N GLN A 353 -22.46 5.50 -4.44
CA GLN A 353 -23.05 4.92 -3.25
C GLN A 353 -24.11 3.87 -3.64
N VAL A 354 -24.12 2.74 -2.94
CA VAL A 354 -25.09 1.66 -3.14
C VAL A 354 -25.78 1.26 -1.83
N GLU A 355 -26.99 0.72 -1.95
CA GLU A 355 -27.66 -0.03 -0.90
C GLU A 355 -27.14 -1.48 -0.88
N ILE A 356 -26.67 -1.98 0.26
CA ILE A 356 -26.02 -3.30 0.36
C ILE A 356 -27.01 -4.46 0.12
N SER A 357 -28.26 -4.33 0.56
CA SER A 357 -29.26 -5.42 0.48
C SER A 357 -29.60 -5.80 -0.96
N THR A 358 -29.67 -4.80 -1.85
CA THR A 358 -30.10 -4.94 -3.25
C THR A 358 -28.97 -4.71 -4.27
N GLY A 359 -27.87 -4.08 -3.83
CA GLY A 359 -26.84 -3.53 -4.70
C GLY A 359 -27.31 -2.33 -5.53
N GLN A 360 -28.48 -1.76 -5.22
CA GLN A 360 -29.05 -0.65 -5.98
C GLN A 360 -28.15 0.58 -5.88
N LEU A 361 -27.86 1.20 -7.02
CA LEU A 361 -27.16 2.47 -7.05
C LEU A 361 -28.07 3.58 -6.51
N LEU A 362 -27.66 4.17 -5.38
CA LEU A 362 -28.39 5.25 -4.71
C LEU A 362 -27.96 6.61 -5.26
N ARG A 363 -26.64 6.86 -5.26
CA ARG A 363 -26.06 8.15 -5.65
C ARG A 363 -24.80 7.98 -6.45
N GLN A 364 -24.57 8.90 -7.37
CA GLN A 364 -23.31 9.04 -8.08
C GLN A 364 -22.77 10.44 -7.83
N TYR A 365 -21.56 10.54 -7.27
CA TYR A 365 -20.94 11.83 -7.02
C TYR A 365 -20.10 12.23 -8.23
N LEU A 366 -20.18 13.50 -8.57
CA LEU A 366 -19.56 14.05 -9.78
C LEU A 366 -18.48 15.06 -9.35
N PRO A 367 -17.20 14.64 -9.26
CA PRO A 367 -16.10 15.57 -9.04
C PRO A 367 -16.01 16.62 -10.16
N PHE A 368 -15.31 17.73 -9.87
CA PHE A 368 -15.00 18.69 -10.91
C PHE A 368 -14.15 18.03 -12.00
N SER A 369 -14.55 18.21 -13.26
CA SER A 369 -13.72 17.86 -14.41
C SER A 369 -12.57 18.85 -14.48
N PHE A 370 -11.37 18.42 -14.82
CA PHE A 370 -10.26 19.34 -15.10
C PHE A 370 -9.77 19.08 -16.53
N PRO A 371 -9.39 20.11 -17.29
CA PRO A 371 -8.88 19.93 -18.64
C PRO A 371 -7.58 19.13 -18.59
N ALA A 372 -7.66 17.83 -18.91
CA ALA A 372 -6.48 17.00 -19.04
C ALA A 372 -5.62 17.53 -20.21
N ALA A 373 -4.42 18.00 -19.92
CA ALA A 373 -3.38 18.05 -20.93
C ALA A 373 -3.28 16.62 -21.51
N SER A 374 -3.61 16.49 -22.80
CA SER A 374 -3.65 15.27 -23.61
C SER A 374 -3.15 13.97 -22.93
N LYS A 375 -4.06 13.03 -22.63
CA LYS A 375 -3.75 11.64 -22.22
C LYS A 375 -2.92 11.48 -20.93
N ALA A 376 -2.91 12.44 -20.01
CA ALA A 376 -2.44 12.19 -18.64
C ALA A 376 -3.23 11.02 -18.00
N ALA A 377 -2.52 10.03 -17.46
CA ALA A 377 -3.09 9.05 -16.56
C ALA A 377 -3.66 9.77 -15.32
N ILE A 378 -4.81 9.28 -14.89
CA ILE A 378 -5.47 9.74 -13.67
C ILE A 378 -5.39 8.59 -12.70
N THR A 379 -4.94 8.86 -11.47
CA THR A 379 -5.02 7.89 -10.37
C THR A 379 -5.92 8.44 -9.29
N SER A 380 -6.66 7.56 -8.63
CA SER A 380 -7.52 7.94 -7.53
C SER A 380 -7.46 6.92 -6.40
N TYR A 381 -7.75 7.38 -5.20
CA TYR A 381 -7.82 6.55 -4.01
C TYR A 381 -8.67 7.21 -2.95
N THR A 382 -9.03 6.45 -1.92
CA THR A 382 -9.81 6.94 -0.78
C THR A 382 -9.06 6.80 0.52
N ILE A 383 -9.25 7.76 1.43
CA ILE A 383 -8.75 7.71 2.80
C ILE A 383 -9.95 7.73 3.74
N GLN A 384 -9.91 6.94 4.81
CA GLN A 384 -10.86 7.03 5.91
C GLN A 384 -10.12 7.49 7.16
N GLU A 385 -10.41 8.71 7.60
CA GLU A 385 -9.87 9.29 8.84
C GLU A 385 -11.01 9.94 9.63
N ASN A 386 -11.01 9.75 10.95
CA ASN A 386 -12.00 10.35 11.87
C ASN A 386 -13.48 10.15 11.46
N GLY A 387 -13.80 9.04 10.79
CA GLY A 387 -15.16 8.72 10.31
C GLY A 387 -15.56 9.40 8.98
N GLN A 388 -14.72 10.30 8.44
CA GLN A 388 -14.93 10.94 7.14
C GLN A 388 -14.33 10.09 6.01
N LEU A 389 -14.96 10.15 4.84
CA LEU A 389 -14.44 9.55 3.61
C LEU A 389 -13.86 10.65 2.73
N LEU A 390 -12.57 10.53 2.43
CA LEU A 390 -11.89 11.41 1.51
C LEU A 390 -11.68 10.70 0.19
N PHE A 391 -11.91 11.41 -0.90
CA PHE A 391 -11.64 10.95 -2.25
C PHE A 391 -10.59 11.84 -2.90
N VAL A 392 -9.47 11.23 -3.30
CA VAL A 392 -8.32 11.93 -3.85
C VAL A 392 -8.17 11.56 -5.32
N ILE A 393 -7.98 12.57 -6.16
CA ILE A 393 -7.71 12.41 -7.60
C ILE A 393 -6.37 13.06 -7.89
N ASN A 394 -5.41 12.28 -8.39
CA ASN A 394 -4.13 12.78 -8.91
C ASN A 394 -4.14 12.77 -10.44
N GLN A 395 -3.46 13.75 -11.02
CA GLN A 395 -3.20 13.86 -12.46
C GLN A 395 -1.69 13.85 -12.71
N ASP A 396 -1.27 13.35 -13.87
CA ASP A 396 0.16 13.24 -14.22
C ASP A 396 0.90 14.58 -14.29
N ASP A 397 0.19 15.72 -14.38
CA ASP A 397 0.79 17.05 -14.32
C ASP A 397 1.20 17.48 -12.90
N GLY A 398 1.02 16.60 -11.91
CA GLY A 398 1.29 16.83 -10.50
C GLY A 398 0.11 17.44 -9.75
N MET A 399 -1.02 17.69 -10.41
CA MET A 399 -2.21 18.22 -9.74
C MET A 399 -2.92 17.14 -8.92
N ARG A 400 -3.26 17.48 -7.67
CA ARG A 400 -4.04 16.62 -6.77
C ARG A 400 -5.26 17.37 -6.27
N CYS A 401 -6.44 16.75 -6.35
CA CYS A 401 -7.68 17.27 -5.80
C CYS A 401 -8.18 16.36 -4.69
N VAL A 402 -8.62 16.95 -3.58
CA VAL A 402 -9.13 16.22 -2.41
C VAL A 402 -10.57 16.63 -2.16
N TYR A 403 -11.44 15.63 -2.03
CA TYR A 403 -12.86 15.80 -1.77
C TYR A 403 -13.26 15.11 -0.46
N THR A 404 -14.15 15.73 0.30
CA THR A 404 -14.93 15.03 1.34
C THR A 404 -16.20 14.46 0.73
N VAL A 405 -16.48 13.20 1.05
CA VAL A 405 -17.62 12.44 0.53
C VAL A 405 -18.57 12.18 1.70
N GLU A 406 -19.69 12.89 1.69
CA GLU A 406 -20.77 12.75 2.66
C GLU A 406 -21.93 11.95 2.05
N ASP A 407 -22.96 11.64 2.85
CA ASP A 407 -24.12 10.92 2.33
C ASP A 407 -24.77 11.63 1.13
N ALA A 408 -24.97 12.95 1.22
CA ALA A 408 -25.67 13.74 0.19
C ALA A 408 -24.82 14.88 -0.41
N ALA A 409 -23.50 14.92 -0.15
CA ALA A 409 -22.64 15.98 -0.62
C ALA A 409 -21.25 15.48 -1.03
N LEU A 410 -20.66 16.18 -2.01
CA LEU A 410 -19.26 16.04 -2.40
C LEU A 410 -18.62 17.43 -2.34
N ASN A 411 -17.74 17.65 -1.36
CA ASN A 411 -17.09 18.96 -1.19
C ASN A 411 -15.63 18.89 -1.63
N LEU A 412 -15.21 19.76 -2.54
CA LEU A 412 -13.80 19.96 -2.83
C LEU A 412 -13.18 20.77 -1.68
N VAL A 413 -12.24 20.15 -0.96
CA VAL A 413 -11.60 20.75 0.22
C VAL A 413 -10.17 21.21 -0.06
N ALA A 414 -9.47 20.59 -1.02
CA ALA A 414 -8.12 21.02 -1.37
C ALA A 414 -7.70 20.74 -2.83
N ILE A 415 -6.78 21.58 -3.34
CA ILE A 415 -6.08 21.43 -4.62
C ILE A 415 -4.57 21.61 -4.41
N TYR A 416 -3.75 20.70 -4.92
CA TYR A 416 -2.29 20.78 -4.87
C TYR A 416 -1.72 20.81 -6.28
N GLY A 417 -0.57 21.46 -6.45
CA GLY A 417 0.27 21.32 -7.65
C GLY A 417 -0.19 22.06 -8.90
N SER A 418 -1.38 22.67 -8.91
CA SER A 418 -1.90 23.40 -10.08
C SER A 418 -1.15 24.72 -10.31
N LYS A 419 -0.14 24.71 -11.18
CA LYS A 419 0.65 25.91 -11.51
C LYS A 419 -0.19 27.01 -12.14
N ASP A 420 -1.11 26.67 -13.04
CA ASP A 420 -1.93 27.67 -13.74
C ASP A 420 -2.85 28.42 -12.77
N LEU A 421 -3.53 27.68 -11.90
CA LEU A 421 -4.42 28.27 -10.90
C LEU A 421 -3.62 29.10 -9.88
N LEU A 422 -2.46 28.61 -9.45
CA LEU A 422 -1.55 29.35 -8.58
C LEU A 422 -1.03 30.63 -9.25
N ASN A 423 -0.64 30.58 -10.53
CA ASN A 423 -0.23 31.75 -11.31
C ASN A 423 -1.36 32.76 -11.47
N GLN A 424 -2.60 32.32 -11.61
CA GLN A 424 -3.75 33.22 -11.68
C GLN A 424 -4.02 33.92 -10.36
N LEU A 425 -3.93 33.21 -9.23
CA LEU A 425 -4.03 33.80 -7.90
C LEU A 425 -2.88 34.80 -7.67
N ASP A 426 -1.67 34.47 -8.11
CA ASP A 426 -0.50 35.36 -8.08
C ASP A 426 -0.66 36.56 -9.02
N ASN A 427 -1.30 36.42 -10.18
CA ASN A 427 -1.57 37.53 -11.11
C ASN A 427 -2.74 38.41 -10.63
N PHE A 428 -3.70 37.86 -9.88
CA PHE A 428 -4.79 38.62 -9.27
C PHE A 428 -4.27 39.64 -8.24
N LYS A 429 -3.14 39.34 -7.60
CA LYS A 429 -2.32 40.31 -6.83
C LYS A 429 -2.11 41.62 -7.59
N GLN A 430 -1.86 41.56 -8.91
CA GLN A 430 -1.59 42.73 -9.75
C GLN A 430 -2.85 43.51 -10.15
N LEU A 431 -4.04 42.88 -10.08
CA LEU A 431 -5.32 43.47 -10.55
C LEU A 431 -6.10 44.18 -9.44
N ILE A 432 -5.98 43.72 -8.18
CA ILE A 432 -6.52 44.43 -7.00
C ILE A 432 -5.82 45.79 -6.82
N ASP A 433 -4.51 45.86 -7.05
CA ASP A 433 -3.73 47.11 -7.00
C ASP A 433 -4.16 48.13 -8.07
N PHE A 434 -4.82 47.70 -9.15
CA PHE A 434 -5.11 48.55 -10.32
C PHE A 434 -6.56 49.05 -10.42
N THR A 435 -7.56 48.41 -9.78
CA THR A 435 -8.98 48.72 -10.10
C THR A 435 -9.98 48.86 -8.94
N GLY A 436 -9.64 48.51 -7.69
CA GLY A 436 -10.54 48.76 -6.54
C GLY A 436 -11.98 48.22 -6.68
N GLN A 437 -12.21 47.15 -7.45
CA GLN A 437 -13.54 46.58 -7.70
C GLN A 437 -13.56 45.06 -7.45
N ASN A 438 -14.32 44.67 -6.42
CA ASN A 438 -14.67 43.30 -6.01
C ASN A 438 -15.57 42.60 -7.06
N LYS A 439 -14.99 41.97 -8.08
CA LYS A 439 -15.76 41.06 -8.94
C LYS A 439 -15.12 39.68 -9.07
N ASN A 440 -15.73 38.76 -8.31
CA ASN A 440 -16.00 37.37 -8.70
C ASN A 440 -14.81 36.42 -8.88
N THR A 441 -14.06 36.18 -7.80
CA THR A 441 -13.10 35.06 -7.64
C THR A 441 -13.75 33.68 -7.72
N ALA A 442 -14.92 33.46 -7.07
CA ALA A 442 -15.70 32.24 -7.26
C ALA A 442 -16.13 32.09 -8.72
N THR A 443 -16.63 33.15 -9.35
CA THR A 443 -17.07 33.09 -10.74
C THR A 443 -15.91 33.05 -11.72
N LEU A 444 -14.67 33.40 -11.35
CA LEU A 444 -13.49 33.20 -12.21
C LEU A 444 -12.96 31.77 -12.11
N LEU A 445 -12.85 31.22 -10.90
CA LEU A 445 -12.56 29.80 -10.66
C LEU A 445 -13.67 28.89 -11.21
N LEU A 446 -14.93 29.31 -11.09
CA LEU A 446 -16.10 28.67 -11.71
C LEU A 446 -16.27 29.06 -13.19
N SER A 447 -15.71 30.18 -13.69
CA SER A 447 -15.74 30.55 -15.12
C SER A 447 -14.68 29.83 -15.91
N GLU A 448 -13.52 29.59 -15.28
CA GLU A 448 -12.60 28.61 -15.78
C GLU A 448 -13.27 27.26 -15.63
N ALA A 449 -13.83 26.90 -14.46
CA ALA A 449 -14.67 25.69 -14.34
C ALA A 449 -15.91 25.63 -15.26
N THR A 450 -16.23 26.67 -16.04
CA THR A 450 -17.27 26.67 -17.08
C THR A 450 -16.74 26.99 -18.49
N GLN A 451 -15.47 27.40 -18.68
CA GLN A 451 -14.69 27.01 -19.86
C GLN A 451 -14.50 25.49 -19.88
N PHE A 452 -14.75 24.81 -18.75
CA PHE A 452 -14.93 23.37 -18.65
C PHE A 452 -16.33 22.89 -19.14
N SER A 453 -17.10 23.71 -19.87
CA SER A 453 -18.34 23.28 -20.55
C SER A 453 -18.19 23.05 -22.06
N ASN A 454 -17.03 23.39 -22.66
CA ASN A 454 -16.77 23.20 -24.10
C ASN A 454 -15.70 22.15 -24.43
N SER A 455 -15.05 21.58 -23.43
CA SER A 455 -14.42 20.26 -23.58
C SER A 455 -15.47 19.20 -23.25
N SER A 456 -15.54 18.15 -24.07
CA SER A 456 -16.33 16.98 -23.69
C SER A 456 -15.95 16.57 -22.27
N PRO A 457 -16.91 16.27 -21.38
CA PRO A 457 -16.58 15.72 -20.07
C PRO A 457 -15.55 14.61 -20.28
N ILE A 458 -14.51 14.57 -19.42
CA ILE A 458 -13.70 13.34 -19.27
C ILE A 458 -14.71 12.21 -19.27
N LYS A 459 -14.55 11.19 -20.13
CA LYS A 459 -15.55 10.13 -20.35
C LYS A 459 -15.91 9.38 -19.05
N ILE A 460 -16.69 10.01 -18.18
CA ILE A 460 -17.48 9.46 -17.08
C ILE A 460 -18.81 8.95 -17.69
N ASP A 461 -18.75 8.58 -18.96
CA ASP A 461 -19.88 8.29 -19.83
C ASP A 461 -20.49 6.93 -19.52
N THR A 462 -19.78 6.04 -18.82
CA THR A 462 -20.23 4.66 -18.73
C THR A 462 -21.37 4.50 -17.73
N ILE A 463 -21.23 4.92 -16.46
CA ILE A 463 -22.32 4.76 -15.47
C ILE A 463 -23.46 5.76 -15.74
N SER A 464 -23.14 7.02 -16.04
CA SER A 464 -24.12 8.11 -16.19
C SER A 464 -25.03 7.94 -17.41
N LYS A 465 -24.55 7.35 -18.51
CA LYS A 465 -25.41 7.02 -19.67
C LYS A 465 -26.33 5.82 -19.43
N LEU A 466 -26.03 4.98 -18.44
CA LEU A 466 -26.67 3.67 -18.25
C LEU A 466 -27.78 3.67 -17.20
N ILE A 467 -27.92 4.70 -16.35
CA ILE A 467 -28.88 4.70 -15.23
C ILE A 467 -29.68 6.01 -15.14
N SER A 468 -31.02 5.90 -15.11
CA SER A 468 -31.95 7.02 -14.92
C SER A 468 -32.47 7.20 -13.49
N THR A 469 -32.10 6.31 -12.54
CA THR A 469 -32.68 6.25 -11.18
C THR A 469 -31.76 6.71 -10.05
N ALA A 470 -30.46 6.89 -10.30
CA ALA A 470 -29.52 7.33 -9.28
C ALA A 470 -29.55 8.85 -9.12
N GLU A 471 -29.46 9.34 -7.88
CA GLU A 471 -29.32 10.77 -7.62
C GLU A 471 -27.90 11.22 -7.97
N LEU A 472 -27.79 12.20 -8.87
CA LEU A 472 -26.50 12.81 -9.21
C LEU A 472 -26.16 13.88 -8.17
N VAL A 473 -25.02 13.73 -7.50
CA VAL A 473 -24.53 14.68 -6.50
C VAL A 473 -23.39 15.48 -7.13
N PRO A 474 -23.64 16.71 -7.63
CA PRO A 474 -22.58 17.56 -8.16
C PRO A 474 -21.61 17.99 -7.06
N SER A 475 -20.33 18.09 -7.38
CA SER A 475 -19.34 18.66 -6.47
C SER A 475 -19.64 20.13 -6.20
N ARG A 476 -19.45 20.53 -4.94
CA ARG A 476 -19.42 21.93 -4.51
C ARG A 476 -18.06 22.25 -3.91
N VAL A 477 -17.69 23.54 -3.90
CA VAL A 477 -16.52 23.99 -3.15
C VAL A 477 -16.88 24.00 -1.67
N ALA A 478 -16.00 23.51 -0.81
CA ALA A 478 -16.18 23.57 0.64
C ALA A 478 -16.22 25.03 1.15
N GLU A 479 -16.62 25.22 2.41
CA GLU A 479 -16.60 26.55 3.06
C GLU A 479 -15.19 27.16 3.08
N VAL A 480 -14.17 26.31 3.13
CA VAL A 480 -12.77 26.69 2.99
C VAL A 480 -12.12 25.72 2.00
N LEU A 481 -11.56 26.25 0.91
CA LEU A 481 -10.78 25.50 -0.06
C LEU A 481 -9.30 25.85 0.10
N TYR A 482 -8.49 24.85 0.41
CA TYR A 482 -7.05 25.01 0.56
C TYR A 482 -6.31 24.72 -0.75
N LEU A 483 -5.33 25.55 -1.09
CA LEU A 483 -4.51 25.37 -2.29
C LEU A 483 -3.03 25.51 -1.96
N SER A 484 -2.21 24.62 -2.52
CA SER A 484 -0.77 24.74 -2.38
C SER A 484 -0.01 24.22 -3.59
N GLY A 485 1.21 24.72 -3.78
CA GLY A 485 2.11 24.26 -4.83
C GLY A 485 3.27 25.22 -5.01
N TYR A 486 4.06 25.01 -6.05
CA TYR A 486 5.30 25.75 -6.26
C TYR A 486 5.17 26.77 -7.39
N ILE A 487 5.49 28.03 -7.11
CA ILE A 487 5.70 29.09 -8.08
C ILE A 487 7.16 29.53 -7.95
N ASP A 488 7.93 29.54 -9.03
CA ASP A 488 9.35 29.91 -9.02
C ASP A 488 10.19 29.20 -7.95
N LYS A 489 9.91 27.90 -7.73
CA LYS A 489 10.51 27.03 -6.69
C LYS A 489 10.18 27.43 -5.25
N GLN A 490 9.32 28.41 -5.02
CA GLN A 490 8.78 28.74 -3.71
C GLN A 490 7.42 28.10 -3.52
N LYS A 491 7.24 27.41 -2.40
CA LYS A 491 5.95 26.85 -2.02
C LYS A 491 5.02 27.97 -1.61
N GLN A 492 3.81 27.95 -2.14
CA GLN A 492 2.76 28.92 -1.85
C GLN A 492 1.55 28.19 -1.24
N HIS A 493 0.85 28.90 -0.36
CA HIS A 493 -0.30 28.39 0.37
C HIS A 493 -1.43 29.42 0.33
N TYR A 494 -2.61 28.97 -0.07
CA TYR A 494 -3.79 29.79 -0.26
C TYR A 494 -5.02 29.15 0.39
N TRP A 495 -5.91 29.98 0.93
CA TRP A 495 -7.24 29.59 1.40
C TRP A 495 -8.27 30.46 0.69
N LEU A 496 -9.27 29.81 0.09
CA LEU A 496 -10.38 30.45 -0.56
C LEU A 496 -11.64 30.23 0.27
N ILE A 497 -12.31 31.32 0.66
CA ILE A 497 -13.55 31.29 1.43
C ILE A 497 -14.67 31.85 0.54
N PRO A 498 -15.60 31.01 0.03
CA PRO A 498 -16.74 31.48 -0.76
C PRO A 498 -17.69 32.31 0.12
N THR A 499 -18.13 33.49 -0.35
CA THR A 499 -19.15 34.30 0.36
C THR A 499 -20.42 34.46 -0.49
N ALA A 500 -21.58 34.45 0.16
CA ALA A 500 -22.89 34.38 -0.51
C ALA A 500 -23.24 35.62 -1.36
N ASN A 501 -22.67 36.80 -1.08
CA ASN A 501 -23.14 38.07 -1.66
C ASN A 501 -22.05 39.01 -2.23
N HIS A 502 -20.74 38.80 -2.00
CA HIS A 502 -19.72 39.83 -2.33
C HIS A 502 -18.38 39.32 -2.91
N GLY A 503 -18.31 38.09 -3.44
CA GLY A 503 -17.07 37.51 -3.99
C GLY A 503 -16.33 36.64 -2.97
N SER A 504 -15.40 35.79 -3.43
CA SER A 504 -14.63 34.93 -2.54
C SER A 504 -13.47 35.70 -1.92
N LYS A 505 -13.24 35.46 -0.63
CA LYS A 505 -12.06 35.95 0.08
C LYS A 505 -10.87 35.04 -0.22
N VAL A 506 -9.73 35.63 -0.55
CA VAL A 506 -8.48 34.91 -0.83
C VAL A 506 -7.49 35.26 0.26
N ILE A 507 -6.95 34.26 0.94
CA ILE A 507 -5.96 34.44 1.98
C ILE A 507 -4.69 33.71 1.55
N ARG A 508 -3.54 34.39 1.61
CA ARG A 508 -2.22 33.86 1.31
C ARG A 508 -1.37 33.81 2.58
N LEU A 509 -0.66 32.71 2.80
CA LEU A 509 0.37 32.64 3.84
C LEU A 509 1.74 33.00 3.23
N ASN A 510 2.34 34.08 3.72
CA ASN A 510 3.67 34.52 3.31
C ASN A 510 4.73 34.11 4.34
N LEU A 511 5.28 32.91 4.23
CA LEU A 511 6.31 32.44 5.16
C LEU A 511 7.59 33.31 5.09
N PRO A 512 8.31 33.51 6.21
CA PRO A 512 9.61 34.17 6.21
C PRO A 512 10.63 33.43 5.32
N THR A 513 11.50 34.17 4.63
CA THR A 513 12.46 33.65 3.65
C THR A 513 13.37 32.53 4.19
N LEU A 514 13.73 32.59 5.48
CA LEU A 514 14.55 31.56 6.14
C LEU A 514 13.82 30.22 6.28
N VAL A 515 12.50 30.25 6.51
CA VAL A 515 11.66 29.04 6.64
C VAL A 515 11.44 28.39 5.28
N GLN A 516 11.34 29.21 4.22
CA GLN A 516 11.19 28.73 2.84
C GLN A 516 12.42 28.00 2.30
N GLN A 517 13.62 28.23 2.86
CA GLN A 517 14.87 27.60 2.42
C GLN A 517 15.13 26.22 3.06
N GLU A 518 14.51 25.94 4.21
CA GLU A 518 14.57 24.62 4.86
C GLU A 518 13.63 23.59 4.21
N GLU A 519 12.62 24.06 3.48
CA GLU A 519 11.72 23.22 2.69
C GLU A 519 12.44 22.71 1.44
N VAL A 520 13.14 21.57 1.60
CA VAL A 520 13.69 20.82 0.48
C VAL A 520 12.54 20.50 -0.50
N PRO A 521 12.66 20.85 -1.80
CA PRO A 521 11.70 20.40 -2.79
C PRO A 521 11.59 18.87 -2.71
N LEU A 522 10.37 18.34 -2.63
CA LEU A 522 10.16 16.90 -2.82
C LEU A 522 10.94 16.45 -4.07
N PRO A 523 11.69 15.33 -4.00
CA PRO A 523 12.44 14.84 -5.14
C PRO A 523 11.49 14.63 -6.31
N ASN A 524 11.95 15.01 -7.51
CA ASN A 524 11.24 14.99 -8.80
C ASN A 524 10.03 14.04 -8.85
N ASP A 525 8.91 14.60 -9.35
CA ASP A 525 7.59 13.98 -9.59
C ASP A 525 7.59 12.62 -10.32
N ASP A 526 8.74 12.16 -10.85
CA ASP A 526 8.89 10.84 -11.48
C ASP A 526 9.08 9.67 -10.49
N THR A 527 9.34 9.92 -9.20
CA THR A 527 9.70 8.84 -8.24
C THR A 527 8.59 8.38 -7.29
N ILE A 528 7.42 9.02 -7.29
CA ILE A 528 6.28 8.63 -6.45
C ILE A 528 5.47 7.47 -7.07
N ALA A 529 5.81 7.01 -8.28
CA ALA A 529 5.06 5.95 -8.95
C ALA A 529 5.16 4.55 -8.32
N ASN A 530 6.06 4.30 -7.36
CA ASN A 530 6.29 2.94 -6.84
C ASN A 530 6.58 2.79 -5.34
N GLN A 531 6.28 3.79 -4.52
CA GLN A 531 6.39 3.63 -3.07
C GLN A 531 5.01 3.45 -2.45
N SER A 532 4.89 2.39 -1.65
CA SER A 532 3.83 2.14 -0.68
C SER A 532 3.23 3.46 -0.18
N LEU A 533 1.94 3.64 -0.47
CA LEU A 533 1.07 4.78 -0.13
C LEU A 533 1.34 5.26 1.31
N SER A 534 2.32 6.15 1.44
CA SER A 534 2.58 6.88 2.66
C SER A 534 1.49 7.94 2.76
N LEU A 535 0.65 7.81 3.80
CA LEU A 535 -0.37 8.77 4.20
C LEU A 535 0.31 10.09 4.60
N ALA A 536 0.75 10.87 3.61
CA ALA A 536 1.20 12.24 3.85
C ALA A 536 -0.02 13.07 4.30
N PRO A 537 0.13 13.95 5.31
CA PRO A 537 -0.98 14.76 5.81
C PRO A 537 -1.58 15.58 4.67
N LEU A 538 -2.91 15.63 4.62
CA LEU A 538 -3.64 16.23 3.51
C LEU A 538 -3.22 17.68 3.34
N SER A 539 -3.21 18.50 4.39
CA SER A 539 -2.64 19.85 4.38
C SER A 539 -1.45 19.94 5.33
N GLU A 540 -0.37 20.62 4.92
CA GLU A 540 0.73 20.94 5.83
C GLU A 540 0.34 22.03 6.85
N PHE A 541 -0.46 23.00 6.40
CA PHE A 541 -0.95 24.10 7.19
C PHE A 541 -2.47 24.07 7.30
N ILE A 542 -2.99 24.37 8.49
CA ILE A 542 -4.41 24.60 8.76
C ILE A 542 -4.63 26.09 9.05
N LEU A 543 -5.70 26.68 8.49
CA LEU A 543 -6.20 27.98 8.94
C LEU A 543 -6.89 27.80 10.30
N ALA A 544 -6.16 28.08 11.38
CA ALA A 544 -6.57 27.76 12.75
C ALA A 544 -7.59 28.75 13.33
N ALA A 545 -7.45 30.04 13.02
CA ALA A 545 -8.39 31.08 13.46
C ALA A 545 -8.30 32.33 12.59
N THR A 546 -9.36 33.14 12.61
CA THR A 546 -9.40 34.50 12.05
C THR A 546 -9.69 35.49 13.17
N THR A 547 -8.93 36.59 13.25
CA THR A 547 -9.13 37.60 14.29
C THR A 547 -10.31 38.51 13.98
N MET A 548 -10.89 39.08 15.03
CA MET A 548 -12.04 39.98 14.93
C MET A 548 -11.56 41.44 14.75
N GLY A 549 -12.18 42.19 13.83
CA GLY A 549 -11.88 43.61 13.61
C GLY A 549 -12.19 44.07 12.18
N GLU A 550 -11.97 45.36 11.88
CA GLU A 550 -12.13 45.93 10.53
C GLU A 550 -11.09 45.38 9.53
N SER A 551 -9.90 45.02 10.03
CA SER A 551 -8.84 44.34 9.27
C SER A 551 -8.50 43.02 9.97
N PRO A 552 -9.10 41.89 9.56
CA PRO A 552 -8.86 40.59 10.19
C PRO A 552 -7.47 40.05 9.83
N GLY A 553 -6.78 39.51 10.83
CA GLY A 553 -5.59 38.69 10.69
C GLY A 553 -5.91 37.19 10.81
N TYR A 554 -4.95 36.34 10.46
CA TYR A 554 -5.14 34.90 10.30
C TYR A 554 -4.04 34.11 10.99
N TYR A 555 -4.44 33.07 11.71
CA TYR A 555 -3.54 32.12 12.34
C TYR A 555 -3.42 30.85 11.51
N PHE A 556 -2.18 30.43 11.21
CA PHE A 556 -1.89 29.23 10.46
C PHE A 556 -1.06 28.26 11.29
N TYR A 557 -1.55 27.05 11.46
CA TYR A 557 -0.87 26.00 12.22
C TYR A 557 -0.19 25.01 11.27
N ASN A 558 1.11 24.79 11.43
CA ASN A 558 1.85 23.74 10.74
C ASN A 558 1.77 22.45 11.56
N LEU A 559 1.13 21.42 10.99
CA LEU A 559 0.92 20.13 11.67
C LEU A 559 2.23 19.38 11.92
N GLN A 560 3.19 19.47 11.01
CA GLN A 560 4.43 18.68 11.06
C GLN A 560 5.45 19.30 12.02
N LYS A 561 5.50 20.63 12.07
CA LYS A 561 6.46 21.38 12.90
C LYS A 561 5.88 21.76 14.26
N HIS A 562 4.59 21.54 14.50
CA HIS A 562 3.87 22.00 15.69
C HIS A 562 4.06 23.51 15.96
N THR A 563 4.07 24.32 14.90
CA THR A 563 4.31 25.76 14.95
C THR A 563 3.09 26.56 14.47
N LEU A 564 2.89 27.73 15.05
CA LEU A 564 1.79 28.65 14.71
C LEU A 564 2.35 29.96 14.16
N TYR A 565 1.81 30.38 13.02
CA TYR A 565 2.13 31.63 12.35
C TYR A 565 0.92 32.57 12.37
N PHE A 566 1.18 33.88 12.38
CA PHE A 566 0.17 34.91 12.25
C PHE A 566 0.44 35.80 11.05
N GLN A 567 -0.57 35.97 10.20
CA GLN A 567 -0.59 36.91 9.09
C GLN A 567 -1.52 38.08 9.47
N PRO A 568 -1.04 39.33 9.53
CA PRO A 568 -1.84 40.48 9.97
C PRO A 568 -2.91 40.94 8.96
N ASP A 569 -2.89 40.41 7.74
CA ASP A 569 -3.78 40.75 6.64
C ASP A 569 -4.08 39.51 5.77
N GLU A 570 -4.73 39.67 4.63
CA GLU A 570 -5.00 38.56 3.69
C GLU A 570 -3.75 38.01 2.99
N GLY A 571 -2.55 38.52 3.29
CA GLY A 571 -1.29 38.13 2.66
C GLY A 571 -1.09 38.67 1.25
N LEU A 572 -2.06 39.40 0.69
CA LEU A 572 -1.98 39.98 -0.64
C LEU A 572 -1.06 41.22 -0.69
N SER A 573 -0.82 41.88 0.45
CA SER A 573 0.08 43.04 0.57
C SER A 573 1.55 42.67 0.77
N ASN A 574 1.94 41.39 0.64
CA ASN A 574 3.30 40.85 0.84
C ASN A 574 3.87 41.01 2.25
N ASN A 575 3.06 41.35 3.25
CA ASN A 575 3.49 41.28 4.63
C ASN A 575 3.87 39.84 4.96
N GLN A 576 5.01 39.63 5.62
CA GLN A 576 5.42 38.30 6.05
C GLN A 576 4.62 37.87 7.28
N ALA A 577 4.24 36.60 7.30
CA ALA A 577 3.69 35.97 8.49
C ALA A 577 4.77 35.88 9.58
N GLN A 578 4.35 36.05 10.82
CA GLN A 578 5.22 36.03 12.00
C GLN A 578 5.07 34.69 12.71
N LEU A 579 6.18 34.09 13.14
CA LEU A 579 6.12 32.92 14.03
C LEU A 579 5.67 33.38 15.42
N VAL A 580 4.57 32.82 15.92
CA VAL A 580 3.93 33.25 17.17
C VAL A 580 4.12 32.23 18.28
N ALA A 581 4.09 30.93 17.95
CA ALA A 581 4.28 29.86 18.93
C ALA A 581 4.90 28.62 18.29
N THR A 582 5.61 27.83 19.09
CA THR A 582 6.25 26.55 18.71
C THR A 582 5.96 25.50 19.77
N ASN A 583 6.24 24.22 19.47
CA ASN A 583 6.05 23.08 20.37
C ASN A 583 4.63 23.00 20.93
N ILE A 584 3.64 23.24 20.06
CA ILE A 584 2.24 23.29 20.46
C ILE A 584 1.70 21.86 20.55
N LYS A 585 1.32 21.47 21.76
CA LYS A 585 0.63 20.21 22.07
C LYS A 585 -0.82 20.25 21.59
N THR A 586 -1.52 21.34 21.90
CA THR A 586 -2.95 21.50 21.59
C THR A 586 -3.30 22.96 21.30
N LEU A 587 -4.18 23.18 20.31
CA LEU A 587 -4.88 24.45 20.06
C LEU A 587 -6.38 24.24 20.31
N PHE A 588 -7.04 25.21 20.94
CA PHE A 588 -8.48 25.16 21.17
C PHE A 588 -9.08 26.58 21.14
N PRO A 589 -10.27 26.76 20.54
CA PRO A 589 -10.95 28.03 20.51
C PRO A 589 -11.94 28.13 21.68
N ILE A 590 -11.92 29.24 22.43
CA ILE A 590 -12.90 29.54 23.49
C ILE A 590 -13.40 30.97 23.28
N ASN A 591 -14.72 31.17 23.19
CA ASN A 591 -15.35 32.49 23.05
C ASN A 591 -14.72 33.37 21.95
N ASN A 592 -14.51 32.80 20.75
CA ASN A 592 -13.87 33.44 19.59
C ASN A 592 -12.41 33.89 19.82
N LYS A 593 -11.73 33.33 20.83
CA LYS A 593 -10.29 33.51 21.05
C LYS A 593 -9.59 32.17 20.90
N LEU A 594 -8.36 32.21 20.36
CA LEU A 594 -7.55 31.02 20.19
C LEU A 594 -6.58 30.88 21.35
N PHE A 595 -6.51 29.70 21.95
CA PHE A 595 -5.59 29.37 23.04
C PHE A 595 -4.64 28.25 22.61
N SER A 596 -3.45 28.25 23.20
CA SER A 596 -2.46 27.19 23.00
C SER A 596 -1.97 26.61 24.31
N LEU A 597 -1.78 25.29 24.29
CA LEU A 597 -1.02 24.55 25.29
C LEU A 597 0.23 24.00 24.61
N ARG A 598 1.40 24.32 25.16
CA ARG A 598 2.69 23.80 24.69
C ARG A 598 3.04 22.46 25.34
N GLU A 599 3.95 21.72 24.73
CA GLU A 599 4.44 20.43 25.25
C GLU A 599 5.15 20.56 26.61
N ASP A 600 5.82 21.69 26.86
CA ASP A 600 6.41 22.04 28.15
C ASP A 600 5.37 22.46 29.19
N GLY A 601 4.09 22.54 28.83
CA GLY A 601 3.01 22.83 29.75
C GLY A 601 2.73 24.32 29.94
N ILE A 602 3.25 25.21 29.10
CA ILE A 602 2.93 26.64 29.08
C ILE A 602 1.57 26.87 28.40
N PHE A 603 0.74 27.75 28.98
CA PHE A 603 -0.59 28.12 28.51
C PHE A 603 -0.63 29.59 28.06
N SER A 604 -1.12 29.82 26.85
CA SER A 604 -1.15 31.16 26.25
C SER A 604 -2.45 31.47 25.49
N LEU A 605 -2.76 32.77 25.41
CA LEU A 605 -3.78 33.34 24.54
C LEU A 605 -3.13 33.96 23.30
N LEU A 606 -3.70 33.67 22.14
CA LEU A 606 -3.35 34.25 20.87
C LEU A 606 -4.36 35.38 20.58
N ASP A 607 -3.91 36.62 20.67
CA ASP A 607 -4.81 37.77 20.62
C ASP A 607 -5.12 38.29 19.20
N ASN A 608 -5.96 39.32 19.08
CA ASN A 608 -6.35 39.83 17.78
C ASN A 608 -5.22 40.56 17.01
N GLN A 609 -4.07 40.78 17.64
CA GLN A 609 -2.91 41.47 17.08
C GLN A 609 -1.77 40.49 16.72
N GLY A 610 -1.98 39.19 16.85
CA GLY A 610 -0.92 38.21 16.58
C GLY A 610 -0.02 37.91 17.76
N ARG A 611 -0.29 38.45 18.96
CA ARG A 611 0.58 38.32 20.12
C ARG A 611 0.30 37.02 20.86
N ASN A 612 1.38 36.36 21.28
CA ASN A 612 1.34 35.21 22.18
C ASN A 612 1.43 35.72 23.64
N VAL A 613 0.28 35.82 24.31
CA VAL A 613 0.19 36.34 25.67
C VAL A 613 0.24 35.17 26.65
N LEU A 614 1.30 35.12 27.47
CA LEU A 614 1.43 34.14 28.55
C LEU A 614 0.28 34.32 29.54
N LEU A 615 -0.50 33.25 29.76
CA LEU A 615 -1.63 33.24 30.68
C LEU A 615 -1.38 32.36 31.90
N GLY A 616 -0.51 31.35 31.80
CA GLY A 616 -0.28 30.45 32.92
C GLY A 616 0.55 29.22 32.58
N VAL A 617 0.59 28.29 33.54
CA VAL A 617 1.31 27.02 33.44
C VAL A 617 0.43 25.87 33.93
N SER A 618 0.63 24.70 33.32
CA SER A 618 -0.03 23.46 33.67
C SER A 618 0.63 22.75 34.84
N GLN A 619 -0.04 21.71 35.35
CA GLN A 619 0.52 20.81 36.37
C GLN A 619 1.85 20.17 35.95
N ASP A 620 2.02 19.88 34.65
CA ASP A 620 3.20 19.18 34.12
C ASP A 620 4.42 20.10 34.23
N TRP A 621 4.24 21.37 33.89
CA TRP A 621 5.27 22.41 34.07
C TRP A 621 5.61 22.58 35.56
N LEU A 622 4.60 22.66 36.43
CA LEU A 622 4.82 22.81 37.87
C LEU A 622 5.58 21.63 38.49
N ARG A 623 5.37 20.41 37.99
CA ARG A 623 6.14 19.21 38.42
C ARG A 623 7.58 19.27 37.96
N GLN A 624 7.84 19.76 36.75
CA GLN A 624 9.18 19.88 36.19
C GLN A 624 10.00 20.97 36.89
N HIS A 625 9.35 22.03 37.38
CA HIS A 625 9.98 23.19 38.01
C HIS A 625 9.77 23.25 39.54
N SER A 626 9.53 22.11 40.20
CA SER A 626 9.07 22.04 41.60
C SER A 626 10.06 22.55 42.67
N VAL A 627 11.33 22.80 42.31
CA VAL A 627 12.39 23.20 43.24
C VAL A 627 12.24 24.67 43.65
N ASP A 628 12.00 25.56 42.69
CA ASP A 628 11.79 27.00 42.92
C ASP A 628 10.86 27.57 41.84
N VAL A 629 9.56 27.28 42.01
CA VAL A 629 8.52 27.64 41.05
C VAL A 629 8.45 29.16 40.83
N THR A 630 8.65 29.95 41.88
CA THR A 630 8.61 31.42 41.80
C THR A 630 9.70 31.96 40.88
N LEU A 631 10.96 31.54 41.10
CA LEU A 631 12.08 31.96 40.27
C LEU A 631 11.91 31.52 38.81
N GLU A 632 11.39 30.32 38.58
CA GLU A 632 11.16 29.80 37.23
C GLU A 632 10.00 30.53 36.51
N LEU A 633 8.97 30.97 37.22
CA LEU A 633 7.90 31.80 36.68
C LEU A 633 8.40 33.20 36.31
N GLU A 634 9.27 33.79 37.13
CA GLU A 634 9.90 35.09 36.81
C GLU A 634 10.72 35.02 35.53
N LYS A 635 11.56 33.99 35.39
CA LYS A 635 12.30 33.71 34.15
C LYS A 635 11.37 33.51 32.96
N LEU A 636 10.25 32.81 33.16
CA LEU A 636 9.28 32.57 32.10
C LEU A 636 8.64 33.88 31.60
N ILE A 637 8.31 34.80 32.51
CA ILE A 637 7.79 36.13 32.16
C ILE A 637 8.87 36.93 31.41
N GLU A 638 10.13 36.89 31.84
CA GLU A 638 11.22 37.57 31.14
C GLU A 638 11.45 37.02 29.72
N MET A 639 11.24 35.72 29.50
CA MET A 639 11.39 35.07 28.20
C MET A 639 10.21 35.33 27.25
N MET A 640 9.03 35.69 27.78
CA MET A 640 7.81 35.89 27.02
C MET A 640 7.52 37.40 26.84
N PRO A 641 7.54 37.94 25.61
CA PRO A 641 7.38 39.39 25.38
C PRO A 641 6.07 39.98 25.90
N HIS A 642 5.05 39.14 26.04
CA HIS A 642 3.72 39.50 26.51
C HIS A 642 3.25 38.50 27.56
N SER A 643 2.84 39.01 28.71
CA SER A 643 2.33 38.23 29.83
C SER A 643 1.12 38.92 30.43
N ALA A 644 0.17 38.13 30.93
CA ALA A 644 -0.84 38.66 31.85
C ALA A 644 -0.17 39.11 33.16
N ASP A 645 -0.78 40.09 33.83
CA ASP A 645 -0.33 40.59 35.13
C ASP A 645 -0.38 39.48 36.20
N HIS A 646 -1.27 38.50 36.01
CA HIS A 646 -1.43 37.36 36.88
C HIS A 646 -1.47 36.07 36.07
N LEU A 647 -0.57 35.13 36.40
CA LEU A 647 -0.46 33.84 35.71
C LEU A 647 -1.27 32.76 36.42
N MET A 648 -2.10 32.02 35.71
CA MET A 648 -2.85 30.91 36.28
C MET A 648 -1.97 29.68 36.49
N LEU A 649 -2.10 29.03 37.64
CA LEU A 649 -1.41 27.78 37.99
C LEU A 649 -2.45 26.65 38.03
N GLN A 650 -2.39 25.74 37.05
CA GLN A 650 -3.39 24.68 36.92
C GLN A 650 -3.01 23.38 37.63
N GLY A 651 -4.04 22.58 37.94
CA GLY A 651 -3.88 21.24 38.50
C GLY A 651 -3.26 21.23 39.89
N LEU A 652 -3.68 22.16 40.76
CA LEU A 652 -3.23 22.23 42.15
C LEU A 652 -4.26 21.59 43.09
N GLN A 653 -3.77 20.97 44.17
CA GLN A 653 -4.57 20.51 45.31
C GLN A 653 -4.08 21.12 46.62
N ASP A 654 -5.00 21.28 47.58
CA ASP A 654 -4.68 21.57 48.97
C ASP A 654 -4.11 20.35 49.71
N ARG A 655 -3.88 20.48 51.02
CA ARG A 655 -3.32 19.40 51.87
C ARG A 655 -4.29 18.23 52.08
N ASP A 656 -5.58 18.48 51.90
CA ASP A 656 -6.64 17.48 52.06
C ASP A 656 -6.96 16.78 50.73
N GLY A 657 -6.28 17.17 49.65
CA GLY A 657 -6.44 16.60 48.31
C GLY A 657 -7.56 17.23 47.49
N ASN A 658 -8.15 18.34 47.96
CA ASN A 658 -9.20 19.04 47.22
C ASN A 658 -8.58 19.96 46.15
N PRO A 659 -9.19 20.07 44.96
CA PRO A 659 -8.68 20.96 43.92
C PRO A 659 -8.78 22.42 44.36
N ILE A 660 -7.72 23.19 44.09
CA ILE A 660 -7.68 24.62 44.37
C ILE A 660 -7.26 25.40 43.13
N ARG A 661 -7.71 26.66 43.02
CA ARG A 661 -7.18 27.62 42.04
C ARG A 661 -5.98 28.35 42.64
N GLY A 662 -4.94 28.52 41.82
CA GLY A 662 -3.76 29.29 42.17
C GLY A 662 -3.39 30.26 41.05
N TRP A 663 -2.80 31.38 41.44
CA TRP A 663 -2.27 32.39 40.53
C TRP A 663 -0.88 32.81 41.00
N TYR A 664 -0.05 33.25 40.08
CA TYR A 664 1.18 33.96 40.37
C TYR A 664 0.98 35.44 40.04
N ASP A 665 1.11 36.30 41.04
CA ASP A 665 0.98 37.74 40.90
C ASP A 665 2.35 38.32 40.54
N SER A 666 2.54 38.68 39.27
CA SER A 666 3.84 39.14 38.76
C SER A 666 4.27 40.49 39.33
N LEU A 667 3.32 41.33 39.75
CA LEU A 667 3.60 42.63 40.37
C LEU A 667 4.04 42.47 41.83
N ALA A 668 3.53 41.44 42.51
CA ALA A 668 3.89 41.12 43.88
C ALA A 668 5.06 40.14 44.01
N GLY A 669 5.41 39.42 42.93
CA GLY A 669 6.47 38.41 42.90
C GLY A 669 6.14 37.17 43.74
N ARG A 670 4.88 36.77 43.83
CA ARG A 670 4.47 35.66 44.71
C ARG A 670 3.25 34.90 44.22
N ILE A 671 3.14 33.67 44.70
CA ILE A 671 1.99 32.81 44.47
C ILE A 671 0.85 33.18 45.43
N VAL A 672 -0.36 33.09 44.90
CA VAL A 672 -1.64 33.37 45.52
C VAL A 672 -2.53 32.14 45.36
N GLN A 673 -3.19 31.72 46.43
CA GLN A 673 -4.13 30.59 46.40
C GLN A 673 -5.54 31.06 46.77
N GLY A 674 -6.54 30.48 46.09
CA GLY A 674 -7.93 30.55 46.52
C GLY A 674 -8.13 29.76 47.82
N GLY A 675 -9.06 30.20 48.67
CA GLY A 675 -9.42 29.42 49.86
C GLY A 675 -10.08 28.10 49.47
N SER A 676 -9.88 27.05 50.28
CA SER A 676 -10.46 25.71 50.07
C SER A 676 -12.00 25.67 50.15
N SER A 677 -12.63 26.77 50.57
CA SER A 677 -14.09 26.94 50.57
C SER A 677 -14.66 27.39 49.23
N LEU A 678 -13.81 27.83 48.28
CA LEU A 678 -14.26 28.15 46.93
C LEU A 678 -14.47 26.86 46.16
N ASP A 679 -15.59 26.76 45.43
CA ASP A 679 -15.69 25.73 44.41
C ASP A 679 -14.73 26.08 43.29
N ALA A 680 -13.62 25.34 43.22
CA ALA A 680 -12.60 25.60 42.23
C ALA A 680 -13.12 25.33 40.80
N ASN A 681 -14.28 24.65 40.62
CA ASN A 681 -14.94 24.48 39.31
C ASN A 681 -15.54 25.77 38.77
N HIS A 682 -15.80 26.76 39.62
CA HIS A 682 -16.39 28.02 39.18
C HIS A 682 -15.43 28.84 38.31
N ASP A 683 -15.99 29.75 37.52
CA ASP A 683 -15.21 30.78 36.79
C ASP A 683 -14.70 31.86 37.75
N LEU A 684 -13.51 31.61 38.30
CA LEU A 684 -12.86 32.46 39.30
C LEU A 684 -11.86 33.43 38.67
N VAL A 685 -12.04 34.73 38.92
CA VAL A 685 -11.17 35.81 38.46
C VAL A 685 -10.39 36.40 39.64
N TYR A 686 -9.06 36.29 39.60
CA TYR A 686 -8.20 36.97 40.56
C TYR A 686 -8.10 38.47 40.23
N LEU A 687 -8.43 39.32 41.22
CA LEU A 687 -8.49 40.78 41.07
C LEU A 687 -7.26 41.51 41.63
N GLY A 688 -6.37 40.81 42.33
CA GLY A 688 -5.19 41.41 42.96
C GLY A 688 -5.15 41.27 44.48
N LEU A 689 -4.09 41.81 45.08
CA LEU A 689 -3.90 41.83 46.54
C LEU A 689 -4.47 43.09 47.20
N SER A 690 -4.83 42.98 48.48
CA SER A 690 -5.10 44.11 49.36
C SER A 690 -3.87 45.04 49.49
N LYS A 691 -4.07 46.28 49.96
CA LYS A 691 -2.99 47.28 50.07
C LYS A 691 -1.81 46.82 50.95
N ASP A 692 -2.10 46.03 51.99
CA ASP A 692 -1.10 45.43 52.89
C ASP A 692 -0.54 44.09 52.37
N ARG A 693 -0.99 43.65 51.19
CA ARG A 693 -0.62 42.40 50.51
C ARG A 693 -0.87 41.13 51.35
N GLN A 694 -1.74 41.20 52.35
CA GLN A 694 -2.07 40.05 53.20
C GLN A 694 -3.23 39.23 52.65
N GLU A 695 -4.15 39.84 51.90
CA GLU A 695 -5.34 39.15 51.39
C GLU A 695 -5.44 39.25 49.87
N ALA A 696 -5.93 38.19 49.23
CA ALA A 696 -6.25 38.14 47.82
C ALA A 696 -7.74 38.43 47.60
N LEU A 697 -8.04 39.21 46.58
CA LEU A 697 -9.39 39.50 46.13
C LEU A 697 -9.70 38.61 44.93
N ILE A 698 -10.74 37.79 45.03
CA ILE A 698 -11.16 36.84 43.98
C ILE A 698 -12.65 37.08 43.71
N TYR A 699 -13.01 37.23 42.45
CA TYR A 699 -14.40 37.30 42.02
C TYR A 699 -14.84 35.96 41.47
N ASP A 700 -15.98 35.48 41.91
CA ASP A 700 -16.65 34.29 41.40
C ASP A 700 -17.75 34.73 40.44
N ASN A 701 -17.54 34.48 39.15
CA ASN A 701 -18.52 34.86 38.11
C ASN A 701 -19.80 34.00 38.20
N ASP A 702 -19.74 32.78 38.71
CA ASP A 702 -20.90 31.89 38.75
C ASP A 702 -21.84 32.28 39.90
N GLU A 703 -21.26 32.62 41.05
CA GLU A 703 -22.01 33.12 42.21
C GLU A 703 -22.24 34.63 42.20
N GLN A 704 -21.58 35.35 41.27
CA GLN A 704 -21.58 36.82 41.19
C GLN A 704 -21.12 37.50 42.49
N GLN A 705 -20.19 36.87 43.21
CA GLN A 705 -19.71 37.30 44.53
C GLN A 705 -18.21 37.60 44.52
N GLN A 706 -17.80 38.54 45.38
CA GLN A 706 -16.38 38.84 45.60
C GLN A 706 -15.94 38.34 46.97
N TYR A 707 -14.86 37.59 46.97
CA TYR A 707 -14.23 37.01 48.14
C TYR A 707 -12.90 37.69 48.48
N ARG A 708 -12.55 37.67 49.77
CA ARG A 708 -11.26 38.14 50.29
C ARG A 708 -10.65 37.04 51.14
N PHE A 709 -9.48 36.53 50.74
CA PHE A 709 -8.80 35.42 51.42
C PHE A 709 -7.45 35.84 51.97
N LEU A 710 -7.26 35.63 53.27
CA LEU A 710 -5.95 35.76 53.91
C LEU A 710 -5.00 34.74 53.28
N GLN A 711 -3.86 35.23 52.81
CA GLN A 711 -2.88 34.41 52.12
C GLN A 711 -1.87 33.81 53.11
N PRO A 712 -1.51 32.53 52.97
CA PRO A 712 -0.53 31.89 53.84
C PRO A 712 0.87 32.50 53.62
N ALA A 713 1.69 32.47 54.67
CA ALA A 713 3.08 32.94 54.60
C ALA A 713 3.94 32.06 53.66
N ASP A 714 3.68 30.74 53.66
CA ASP A 714 4.31 29.77 52.77
C ASP A 714 3.24 29.02 51.97
N VAL A 715 3.38 29.04 50.65
CA VAL A 715 2.49 28.34 49.73
C VAL A 715 3.08 26.99 49.38
N THR A 716 2.41 25.90 49.76
CA THR A 716 2.75 24.55 49.29
C THR A 716 1.96 24.25 48.01
N LEU A 717 2.66 23.91 46.93
CA LEU A 717 2.05 23.48 45.68
C LEU A 717 2.05 21.96 45.60
N THR A 718 0.87 21.38 45.38
CA THR A 718 0.72 19.94 45.15
C THR A 718 0.14 19.70 43.76
N PRO A 719 0.97 19.57 42.71
CA PRO A 719 0.48 19.38 41.34
C PRO A 719 -0.09 17.97 41.09
N THR A 720 -1.25 17.86 40.47
CA THR A 720 -2.02 16.61 40.36
C THR A 720 -2.91 16.57 39.13
N GLU A 721 -2.97 15.41 38.46
CA GLU A 721 -3.84 15.16 37.30
C GLU A 721 -5.33 15.19 37.66
N ASN A 722 -5.65 15.02 38.95
CA ASN A 722 -7.01 15.12 39.49
C ASN A 722 -7.36 16.56 39.93
N GLY A 723 -6.43 17.51 39.80
CA GLY A 723 -6.71 18.93 40.01
C GLY A 723 -7.52 19.48 38.84
N LEU A 724 -8.18 20.61 39.03
CA LEU A 724 -9.03 21.16 37.97
C LEU A 724 -8.21 21.63 36.78
N LEU A 725 -8.23 20.81 35.75
CA LEU A 725 -7.92 21.18 34.38
C LEU A 725 -9.05 22.12 33.91
N ILE A 726 -8.77 23.00 32.94
CA ILE A 726 -9.86 23.70 32.26
C ILE A 726 -10.77 22.61 31.66
N SER A 727 -11.99 22.49 32.18
CA SER A 727 -13.02 21.56 31.71
C SER A 727 -13.43 21.79 30.25
N ASP A 728 -12.97 22.90 29.67
CA ASP A 728 -13.19 23.32 28.29
C ASP A 728 -12.00 23.05 27.35
N ILE A 729 -10.92 22.37 27.81
CA ILE A 729 -9.91 21.84 26.88
C ILE A 729 -10.56 20.61 26.25
N PRO A 730 -10.96 20.66 24.97
CA PRO A 730 -11.56 19.50 24.34
C PRO A 730 -10.54 18.35 24.36
N THR A 731 -11.01 17.13 24.63
CA THR A 731 -10.16 15.92 24.59
C THR A 731 -9.56 15.70 23.20
N ASP A 732 -10.19 16.27 22.17
CA ASP A 732 -9.74 16.23 20.79
C ASP A 732 -9.15 17.60 20.38
N PRO A 733 -7.89 17.67 19.92
CA PRO A 733 -7.32 18.92 19.44
C PRO A 733 -8.09 19.44 18.21
N LEU A 734 -8.08 20.76 17.97
CA LEU A 734 -8.74 21.41 16.82
C LEU A 734 -8.51 20.72 15.47
N TRP A 735 -7.35 20.08 15.29
CA TRP A 735 -6.99 19.38 14.06
C TRP A 735 -7.66 18.00 13.91
N ALA A 736 -8.30 17.43 14.93
CA ALA A 736 -9.09 16.20 14.80
C ALA A 736 -10.37 16.38 13.95
N ALA A 737 -10.81 17.64 13.75
CA ALA A 737 -11.96 17.97 12.90
C ALA A 737 -11.57 18.36 11.45
N PHE A 738 -10.29 18.67 11.21
CA PHE A 738 -9.78 19.19 9.93
C PHE A 738 -8.62 18.38 9.32
N ALA A 739 -8.14 17.34 10.01
CA ALA A 739 -7.24 16.31 9.49
C ALA A 739 -8.07 15.16 8.89
#